data_AF-A0A351Q8A9-F1
#
_entry.id   AF-A0A351Q8A9-F1
#
_cell.length_a   1.000
_cell.length_b   1.000
_cell.length_c   1.000
_cell.angle_alpha   90.00
_cell.angle_beta   90.00
_cell.angle_gamma   90.00
#
_symmetry.space_group_name_H-M   'P 1'
#
loop_
_entity.id
_entity.type
_entity.pdbx_description
1 polymer ?
#
loop_
_entity_poly.entity_id
_entity_poly.type
_entity_poly.pdbx_seq_one_letter_code
_entity_poly.pdbx_strand_id
1 'polypeptide(L)'
;MPKIEVNEKLFFNLLGTKYDWDTFEKKLTFAKAELDEKPDESALENERVIKIELNDTNRPDLWSAGGVARCLREHEGKGHSDYSKFMSEEGKLKDTGNRLAVVDPALKHIRPFMVSFVISGKPIDNAMLIDIMQTQEKLAWNFGRKRKTISMGVYRAANLKWPVHFVAADPDKVSFVPLQGEEKQTCREILQNHPKGKEYGWILKDFEKYPVLQDDSGEIMSMSPIINSATLGQIEVGDKDLMVELTGVDMKDLMLAANIVACDFADAGYEILPVKVHHEYDTGFGNDVVIPYYFQQTAKARLSAINKKLGSSLSEDEVKDALVRMGSKVDILNENGETVFVVHPAPYRNDFLHEVDVIEDVMIGKGLDFFKPEKPNDFTIGRLLPITVYSRKVKNIMAGIGYQEMIFNYLGSKKTYIDNMGIDGKNVIEIANPMSENYQFIRPSIIASLFEAEAQSGNAVYPHKIFEVGKIAFIDESENTGTKTIQSLGFLTASNNANFNEAASEVSTILYYLDHKYEVQETNDPRFIPGRQAGIMVNGKQAGIFGEIHPQILENWQVGVPCVAGEIDLEYLMATEPKEHTQNIQPKEEHKPESSAPKIDPVEYFNKHIELKVAKILSVETNPQGDKLYIEHLDDGSGTERIIQSGLRPYLKEEELLGKHVIIAANLAPRKMKGVESRGMLLASDYMEDGVEKVELLTAPWAAPGTQVVLEGFEPFEKPAKIDIDKFCKVEYKIVNKMAQAAGKNLVAAGKPIVMEKTVNADIE
;
A
#
# COMPACT_ATOMS: atom_id res chain seq x y z
N MET A 1 12.17 -2.49 -7.93
CA MET A 1 12.87 -1.23 -7.70
C MET A 1 14.17 -1.22 -8.48
N PRO A 2 14.57 -0.10 -9.11
CA PRO A 2 15.92 0.05 -9.66
C PRO A 2 16.97 -0.12 -8.56
N LYS A 3 18.03 -0.88 -8.85
CA LYS A 3 19.22 -1.00 -7.98
C LYS A 3 20.42 -0.46 -8.72
N ILE A 4 21.30 0.25 -8.02
CA ILE A 4 22.59 0.71 -8.56
C ILE A 4 23.74 0.15 -7.72
N GLU A 5 24.80 -0.27 -8.40
CA GLU A 5 26.04 -0.74 -7.81
C GLU A 5 27.10 0.33 -8.08
N VAL A 6 27.60 0.96 -7.02
CA VAL A 6 28.51 2.11 -7.14
C VAL A 6 29.81 1.84 -6.43
N ASN A 7 30.92 2.27 -7.03
CA ASN A 7 32.22 2.19 -6.38
C ASN A 7 32.28 3.15 -5.18
N GLU A 8 32.68 2.66 -4.00
CA GLU A 8 32.69 3.44 -2.76
C GLU A 8 33.50 4.73 -2.90
N LYS A 9 34.74 4.61 -3.38
CA LYS A 9 35.65 5.75 -3.52
C LYS A 9 35.08 6.79 -4.49
N LEU A 10 34.55 6.37 -5.64
CA LEU A 10 33.92 7.27 -6.60
C LEU A 10 32.72 7.99 -5.98
N PHE A 11 31.82 7.24 -5.34
CA PHE A 11 30.59 7.77 -4.76
C PHE A 11 30.87 8.81 -3.66
N PHE A 12 31.74 8.49 -2.69
CA PHE A 12 32.06 9.44 -1.62
C PHE A 12 32.89 10.64 -2.09
N ASN A 13 33.66 10.51 -3.18
CA ASN A 13 34.31 11.66 -3.82
C ASN A 13 33.26 12.61 -4.44
N LEU A 14 32.22 12.09 -5.08
CA LEU A 14 31.11 12.89 -5.63
C LEU A 14 30.27 13.55 -4.53
N LEU A 15 30.10 12.86 -3.41
CA LEU A 15 29.38 13.36 -2.23
C LEU A 15 30.18 14.42 -1.45
N GLY A 16 31.51 14.34 -1.52
CA GLY A 16 32.45 15.21 -0.81
C GLY A 16 32.51 14.98 0.70
N THR A 17 31.86 13.94 1.22
CA THR A 17 31.92 13.55 2.63
C THR A 17 31.68 12.06 2.76
N LYS A 18 32.50 11.41 3.59
CA LYS A 18 32.36 10.00 3.92
C LYS A 18 31.56 9.86 5.21
N TYR A 19 30.63 8.91 5.23
CA TYR A 19 29.78 8.60 6.37
C TYR A 19 30.09 7.18 6.88
N ASP A 20 29.79 6.93 8.16
CA ASP A 20 29.59 5.56 8.63
C ASP A 20 28.29 4.98 8.04
N TRP A 21 28.16 3.66 8.02
CA TRP A 21 27.05 2.99 7.33
C TRP A 21 25.68 3.30 7.94
N ASP A 22 25.56 3.42 9.25
CA ASP A 22 24.27 3.67 9.91
C ASP A 22 23.81 5.12 9.64
N THR A 23 24.74 6.08 9.62
CA THR A 23 24.46 7.45 9.18
C THR A 23 24.12 7.48 7.70
N PHE A 24 24.87 6.77 6.86
CA PHE A 24 24.66 6.74 5.42
C PHE A 24 23.28 6.20 5.05
N GLU A 25 22.85 5.10 5.69
CA GLU A 25 21.52 4.51 5.50
C GLU A 25 20.40 5.50 5.80
N LYS A 26 20.52 6.29 6.89
CA LYS A 26 19.57 7.36 7.19
C LYS A 26 19.57 8.47 6.15
N LYS A 27 20.75 8.86 5.64
CA LYS A 27 20.86 9.90 4.61
C LYS A 27 20.23 9.45 3.29
N LEU A 28 20.37 8.19 2.91
CA LEU A 28 19.79 7.64 1.68
C LEU A 28 18.26 7.84 1.59
N THR A 29 17.57 7.93 2.73
CA THR A 29 16.11 8.20 2.75
C THR A 29 15.73 9.52 2.07
N PHE A 30 16.62 10.53 2.05
CA PHE A 30 16.38 11.80 1.35
C PHE A 30 16.42 11.65 -0.18
N ALA A 31 17.11 10.62 -0.68
CA ALA A 31 17.10 10.24 -2.08
C ALA A 31 16.08 9.12 -2.36
N LYS A 32 15.12 8.88 -1.44
CA LYS A 32 14.17 7.75 -1.50
C LYS A 32 14.90 6.42 -1.76
N ALA A 33 16.05 6.25 -1.13
CA ALA A 33 16.94 5.13 -1.35
C ALA A 33 17.22 4.42 -0.03
N GLU A 34 17.66 3.17 -0.15
CA GLU A 34 18.09 2.34 0.97
C GLU A 34 19.35 1.55 0.59
N LEU A 35 20.10 1.15 1.60
CA LEU A 35 21.27 0.30 1.41
C LEU A 35 20.76 -1.15 1.30
N ASP A 36 21.00 -1.81 0.15
CA ASP A 36 20.52 -3.18 -0.10
C ASP A 36 21.18 -4.18 0.86
N GLU A 37 22.48 -4.02 1.08
CA GLU A 37 23.26 -4.77 2.05
C GLU A 37 24.48 -3.96 2.52
N LYS A 38 24.97 -4.25 3.74
CA LYS A 38 26.21 -3.64 4.23
C LYS A 38 27.38 -4.09 3.34
N PRO A 39 28.19 -3.15 2.80
CA PRO A 39 29.29 -3.51 1.90
C PRO A 39 30.34 -4.40 2.56
N ASP A 40 30.98 -5.24 1.74
CA ASP A 40 32.07 -6.11 2.21
C ASP A 40 33.30 -5.28 2.59
N GLU A 41 33.50 -5.09 3.90
CA GLU A 41 34.61 -4.31 4.43
C GLU A 41 35.98 -4.97 4.23
N SER A 42 36.04 -6.25 3.87
CA SER A 42 37.29 -6.95 3.57
C SER A 42 37.92 -6.48 2.24
N ALA A 43 37.10 -5.95 1.32
CA ALA A 43 37.56 -5.35 0.08
C ALA A 43 38.22 -3.98 0.33
N LEU A 44 39.25 -3.67 -0.46
CA LEU A 44 39.86 -2.34 -0.48
C LEU A 44 38.85 -1.29 -0.95
N GLU A 45 38.90 -0.08 -0.37
CA GLU A 45 37.93 1.00 -0.66
C GLU A 45 37.83 1.37 -2.15
N ASN A 46 38.92 1.24 -2.91
CA ASN A 46 38.93 1.49 -4.36
C ASN A 46 38.25 0.38 -5.18
N GLU A 47 37.98 -0.77 -4.58
CA GLU A 47 37.35 -1.94 -5.20
C GLU A 47 35.99 -2.26 -4.56
N ARG A 48 35.69 -1.68 -3.39
CA ARG A 48 34.43 -1.90 -2.67
C ARG A 48 33.24 -1.33 -3.44
N VAL A 49 32.19 -2.15 -3.54
CA VAL A 49 30.92 -1.82 -4.18
C VAL A 49 29.86 -1.56 -3.11
N ILE A 50 29.13 -0.47 -3.25
CA ILE A 50 27.94 -0.13 -2.47
C ILE A 50 26.73 -0.44 -3.34
N LYS A 51 25.77 -1.21 -2.80
CA LYS A 51 24.51 -1.51 -3.48
C LYS A 51 23.39 -0.67 -2.89
N ILE A 52 22.80 0.19 -3.72
CA ILE A 52 21.73 1.10 -3.31
C ILE A 52 20.46 0.70 -4.05
N GLU A 53 19.40 0.40 -3.30
CA GLU A 53 18.06 0.19 -3.82
C GLU A 53 17.29 1.51 -3.83
N LEU A 54 16.66 1.82 -4.96
CA LEU A 54 15.96 3.07 -5.20
C LEU A 54 14.46 2.83 -5.14
N ASN A 55 13.81 3.38 -4.14
CA ASN A 55 12.40 3.16 -3.86
C ASN A 55 11.47 4.02 -4.74
N ASP A 56 12.04 4.84 -5.62
CA ASP A 56 11.28 5.72 -6.52
C ASP A 56 11.57 5.40 -8.00
N THR A 57 10.49 5.41 -8.78
CA THR A 57 10.54 5.25 -10.24
C THR A 57 10.28 6.55 -11.01
N ASN A 58 9.90 7.64 -10.31
CA ASN A 58 9.59 8.94 -10.89
C ASN A 58 10.81 9.84 -11.06
N ARG A 59 11.91 9.52 -10.37
CA ARG A 59 13.16 10.30 -10.31
C ARG A 59 14.31 9.56 -11.03
N PRO A 60 14.31 9.51 -12.37
CA PRO A 60 15.39 8.85 -13.12
C PRO A 60 16.75 9.51 -12.91
N ASP A 61 16.79 10.75 -12.44
CA ASP A 61 18.02 11.45 -12.04
C ASP A 61 18.71 10.81 -10.84
N LEU A 62 18.03 9.98 -10.05
CA LEU A 62 18.62 9.26 -8.92
C LEU A 62 19.17 7.88 -9.30
N TRP A 63 19.04 7.46 -10.56
CA TRP A 63 19.46 6.11 -11.00
C TRP A 63 20.92 6.01 -11.42
N SER A 64 21.76 6.91 -10.90
CA SER A 64 23.21 6.97 -11.11
C SER A 64 23.93 7.32 -9.80
N ALA A 65 25.23 7.03 -9.72
CA ALA A 65 26.05 7.43 -8.58
C ALA A 65 26.07 8.96 -8.41
N GLY A 66 26.23 9.68 -9.52
CA GLY A 66 26.24 11.15 -9.56
C GLY A 66 24.94 11.76 -9.06
N GLY A 67 23.81 11.18 -9.47
CA GLY A 67 22.47 11.59 -9.09
C GLY A 67 22.19 11.53 -7.59
N VAL A 68 22.41 10.35 -6.99
CA VAL A 68 22.24 10.17 -5.55
C VAL A 68 23.22 11.04 -4.77
N ALA A 69 24.50 11.06 -5.17
CA ALA A 69 25.51 11.88 -4.50
C ALA A 69 25.16 13.38 -4.56
N ARG A 70 24.64 13.87 -5.69
CA ARG A 70 24.13 15.24 -5.84
C ARG A 70 22.98 15.52 -4.88
N CYS A 71 21.95 14.67 -4.88
CA CYS A 71 20.78 14.85 -4.01
C CYS A 71 21.18 14.94 -2.53
N LEU A 72 22.06 14.04 -2.06
CA LEU A 72 22.52 14.05 -0.68
C LEU A 72 23.40 15.28 -0.36
N ARG A 73 24.27 15.68 -1.29
CA ARG A 73 25.12 16.88 -1.13
C ARG A 73 24.28 18.16 -1.03
N GLU A 74 23.26 18.30 -1.87
CA GLU A 74 22.34 19.43 -1.87
C GLU A 74 21.51 19.49 -0.59
N HIS A 75 21.02 18.33 -0.12
CA HIS A 75 20.25 18.23 1.11
C HIS A 75 21.03 18.69 2.36
N GLU A 76 22.34 18.42 2.40
CA GLU A 76 23.27 18.90 3.43
C GLU A 76 23.57 20.40 3.34
N GLY A 77 23.04 21.12 2.34
CA GLY A 77 23.25 22.55 2.18
C GLY A 77 24.63 22.93 1.62
N LYS A 78 25.35 22.00 0.98
CA LYS A 78 26.70 22.24 0.41
C LYS A 78 26.70 23.02 -0.91
N GLY A 79 25.56 23.56 -1.32
CA GLY A 79 25.40 24.41 -2.50
C GLY A 79 25.08 23.63 -3.78
N HIS A 80 24.41 24.33 -4.71
CA HIS A 80 24.01 23.80 -6.01
C HIS A 80 25.12 24.01 -7.05
N SER A 81 25.27 23.02 -7.93
CA SER A 81 26.09 23.17 -9.13
C SER A 81 25.39 24.13 -10.12
N ASP A 82 26.16 25.04 -10.71
CA ASP A 82 25.65 25.94 -11.75
C ASP A 82 25.84 25.31 -13.14
N TYR A 83 24.74 24.83 -13.72
CA TYR A 83 24.71 24.22 -15.05
C TYR A 83 24.51 25.23 -16.19
N SER A 84 24.33 26.52 -15.89
CA SER A 84 24.00 27.56 -16.87
C SER A 84 25.07 27.73 -17.96
N LYS A 85 26.31 27.27 -17.73
CA LYS A 85 27.41 27.38 -18.69
C LYS A 85 27.16 26.59 -19.98
N PHE A 86 26.60 25.39 -19.85
CA PHE A 86 26.38 24.46 -20.98
C PHE A 86 24.90 24.24 -21.32
N MET A 87 23.98 24.68 -20.45
CA MET A 87 22.55 24.49 -20.66
C MET A 87 21.99 25.53 -21.64
N SER A 88 21.46 25.07 -22.77
CA SER A 88 20.69 25.91 -23.70
C SER A 88 19.28 26.14 -23.17
N GLU A 89 18.64 27.22 -23.61
CA GLU A 89 17.23 27.49 -23.33
C GLU A 89 16.60 28.25 -24.51
N GLU A 90 15.28 28.44 -24.47
CA GLU A 90 14.55 29.11 -25.54
C GLU A 90 15.12 30.53 -25.77
N GLY A 91 15.48 30.83 -27.02
CA GLY A 91 16.09 32.10 -27.40
C GLY A 91 17.56 32.28 -26.97
N LYS A 92 18.18 31.32 -26.27
CA LYS A 92 19.58 31.35 -25.83
C LYS A 92 20.26 29.99 -26.02
N LEU A 93 20.59 29.68 -27.27
CA LEU A 93 21.35 28.48 -27.61
C LEU A 93 22.83 28.67 -27.29
N LYS A 94 23.48 27.60 -26.80
CA LYS A 94 24.93 27.60 -26.50
C LYS A 94 25.77 27.40 -27.75
N ASP A 95 27.04 27.80 -27.66
CA ASP A 95 28.01 27.59 -28.74
C ASP A 95 28.33 26.10 -28.89
N THR A 96 28.28 25.63 -30.14
CA THR A 96 28.50 24.23 -30.51
C THR A 96 29.81 24.02 -31.25
N GLY A 97 30.56 25.09 -31.57
CA GLY A 97 31.73 24.99 -32.43
C GLY A 97 31.40 24.27 -33.75
N ASN A 98 32.21 23.29 -34.13
CA ASN A 98 31.99 22.44 -35.30
C ASN A 98 31.13 21.19 -35.03
N ARG A 99 30.61 20.99 -33.81
CA ARG A 99 29.87 19.78 -33.43
C ARG A 99 28.43 19.85 -33.94
N LEU A 100 28.17 19.11 -35.03
CA LEU A 100 26.88 19.05 -35.71
C LEU A 100 26.47 17.59 -35.98
N ALA A 101 25.26 17.22 -35.55
CA ALA A 101 24.60 15.99 -35.96
C ALA A 101 23.42 16.30 -36.89
N VAL A 102 23.19 15.46 -37.89
CA VAL A 102 22.09 15.60 -38.86
C VAL A 102 21.22 14.35 -38.83
N VAL A 103 19.91 14.52 -38.72
CA VAL A 103 18.92 13.44 -38.67
C VAL A 103 18.14 13.36 -39.97
N ASP A 104 18.17 12.19 -40.59
CA ASP A 104 17.48 11.88 -41.84
C ASP A 104 15.95 11.95 -41.66
N PRO A 105 15.22 12.69 -42.53
CA PRO A 105 13.75 12.77 -42.50
C PRO A 105 13.05 11.40 -42.54
N ALA A 106 13.67 10.37 -43.14
CA ALA A 106 13.11 9.02 -43.21
C ALA A 106 13.01 8.33 -41.84
N LEU A 107 13.72 8.81 -40.81
CA LEU A 107 13.65 8.26 -39.46
C LEU A 107 12.42 8.71 -38.66
N LYS A 108 11.63 9.68 -39.16
CA LYS A 108 10.46 10.25 -38.48
C LYS A 108 9.46 9.20 -37.99
N HIS A 109 9.31 8.09 -38.71
CA HIS A 109 8.36 7.02 -38.38
C HIS A 109 9.03 5.75 -37.82
N ILE A 110 10.36 5.78 -37.62
CA ILE A 110 11.15 4.64 -37.15
C ILE A 110 11.73 4.95 -35.76
N ARG A 111 12.54 6.01 -35.68
CA ARG A 111 13.17 6.50 -34.43
C ARG A 111 13.43 8.00 -34.60
N PRO A 112 12.42 8.85 -34.36
CA PRO A 112 12.41 10.23 -34.85
C PRO A 112 13.40 11.17 -34.18
N PHE A 113 13.92 10.89 -33.00
CA PHE A 113 14.69 11.88 -32.26
C PHE A 113 16.07 11.39 -31.89
N MET A 114 17.02 12.33 -31.91
CA MET A 114 18.40 12.20 -31.50
C MET A 114 18.78 13.49 -30.77
N VAL A 115 19.50 13.35 -29.67
CA VAL A 115 20.13 14.43 -28.92
C VAL A 115 21.57 14.02 -28.60
N SER A 116 22.48 14.97 -28.44
CA SER A 116 23.87 14.66 -28.13
C SER A 116 24.57 15.80 -27.42
N PHE A 117 25.63 15.48 -26.68
CA PHE A 117 26.60 16.43 -26.14
C PHE A 117 27.97 15.74 -26.05
N VAL A 118 29.03 16.52 -25.84
CA VAL A 118 30.37 15.97 -25.59
C VAL A 118 30.77 16.26 -24.14
N ILE A 119 31.35 15.27 -23.47
CA ILE A 119 32.02 15.44 -22.18
C ILE A 119 33.52 15.53 -22.44
N SER A 120 34.18 16.54 -21.89
CA SER A 120 35.58 16.89 -22.15
C SER A 120 36.37 17.00 -20.84
N GLY A 121 37.66 16.67 -20.86
CA GLY A 121 38.55 16.91 -19.72
C GLY A 121 39.47 15.74 -19.36
N LYS A 122 39.36 15.26 -18.11
CA LYS A 122 40.24 14.19 -17.58
C LYS A 122 39.95 12.85 -18.28
N PRO A 123 40.94 11.93 -18.38
CA PRO A 123 40.68 10.59 -18.88
C PRO A 123 39.68 9.86 -17.98
N ILE A 124 38.81 9.03 -18.57
CA ILE A 124 37.92 8.15 -17.80
C ILE A 124 38.73 7.04 -17.14
N ASP A 125 38.50 6.81 -15.85
CA ASP A 125 39.06 5.67 -15.13
C ASP A 125 38.09 4.48 -15.14
N ASN A 126 38.52 3.35 -14.58
CA ASN A 126 37.71 2.13 -14.55
C ASN A 126 36.40 2.30 -13.77
N ALA A 127 36.41 3.06 -12.67
CA ALA A 127 35.21 3.27 -11.86
C ALA A 127 34.17 4.11 -12.62
N MET A 128 34.63 5.17 -13.28
CA MET A 128 33.78 6.00 -14.14
C MET A 128 33.24 5.21 -15.33
N LEU A 129 34.06 4.38 -15.99
CA LEU A 129 33.60 3.54 -17.10
C LEU A 129 32.45 2.61 -16.69
N ILE A 130 32.57 1.97 -15.54
CA ILE A 130 31.51 1.11 -14.98
C ILE A 130 30.25 1.91 -14.68
N ASP A 131 30.38 3.10 -14.08
CA ASP A 131 29.23 3.98 -13.77
C ASP A 131 28.50 4.47 -15.04
N ILE A 132 29.24 4.75 -16.12
CA ILE A 132 28.67 5.10 -17.44
C ILE A 132 27.84 3.93 -17.98
N MET A 133 28.41 2.73 -18.00
CA MET A 133 27.72 1.53 -18.50
C MET A 133 26.47 1.24 -17.68
N GLN A 134 26.54 1.37 -16.35
CA GLN A 134 25.40 1.21 -15.49
C GLN A 134 24.33 2.28 -15.75
N THR A 135 24.69 3.56 -15.81
CA THR A 135 23.75 4.65 -16.08
C THR A 135 23.06 4.46 -17.43
N GLN A 136 23.82 4.06 -18.46
CA GLN A 136 23.29 3.66 -19.77
C GLN A 136 22.22 2.58 -19.64
N GLU A 137 22.53 1.51 -18.89
CA GLU A 137 21.63 0.39 -18.68
C GLU A 137 20.38 0.80 -17.91
N LYS A 138 20.51 1.54 -16.79
CA LYS A 138 19.35 1.95 -15.96
C LYS A 138 18.43 2.89 -16.71
N LEU A 139 18.97 3.91 -17.38
CA LEU A 139 18.16 4.86 -18.16
C LEU A 139 17.50 4.15 -19.36
N ALA A 140 18.23 3.34 -20.12
CA ALA A 140 17.66 2.72 -21.32
C ALA A 140 16.71 1.54 -20.99
N TRP A 141 16.98 0.78 -19.93
CA TRP A 141 16.17 -0.38 -19.54
C TRP A 141 14.90 0.03 -18.79
N ASN A 142 15.01 0.88 -17.75
CA ASN A 142 13.86 1.26 -16.93
C ASN A 142 13.09 2.42 -17.58
N PHE A 143 13.72 3.59 -17.73
CA PHE A 143 13.06 4.81 -18.26
C PHE A 143 12.75 4.64 -19.75
N GLY A 144 13.72 4.08 -20.49
CA GLY A 144 13.64 3.76 -21.91
C GLY A 144 12.80 2.53 -22.27
N ARG A 145 12.16 1.86 -21.28
CA ARG A 145 11.34 0.65 -21.45
C ARG A 145 12.00 -0.42 -22.31
N LYS A 146 13.16 -0.92 -21.87
CA LYS A 146 14.03 -1.86 -22.61
C LYS A 146 14.44 -1.31 -23.98
N ARG A 147 14.93 -0.07 -23.98
CA ARG A 147 15.41 0.70 -25.14
C ARG A 147 14.37 1.14 -26.17
N LYS A 148 13.11 0.76 -25.97
CA LYS A 148 11.99 1.11 -26.85
C LYS A 148 11.89 2.62 -27.04
N THR A 149 11.91 3.38 -25.95
CA THR A 149 11.72 4.84 -25.98
C THR A 149 13.03 5.62 -25.93
N ILE A 150 14.07 5.12 -25.26
CA ILE A 150 15.38 5.79 -25.11
C ILE A 150 16.50 4.77 -25.26
N SER A 151 17.50 5.10 -26.05
CA SER A 151 18.78 4.40 -26.11
C SER A 151 19.89 5.41 -25.97
N MET A 152 20.98 5.02 -25.33
CA MET A 152 22.14 5.88 -25.11
C MET A 152 23.38 5.19 -25.67
N GLY A 153 24.20 5.95 -26.39
CA GLY A 153 25.50 5.55 -26.93
C GLY A 153 26.60 6.49 -26.47
N VAL A 154 27.82 5.99 -26.34
CA VAL A 154 29.01 6.77 -25.95
C VAL A 154 30.14 6.44 -26.93
N TYR A 155 30.79 7.48 -27.45
CA TYR A 155 31.78 7.37 -28.52
C TYR A 155 32.98 8.27 -28.24
N ARG A 156 34.17 7.91 -28.73
CA ARG A 156 35.38 8.74 -28.60
C ARG A 156 35.30 9.93 -29.56
N ALA A 157 35.04 11.14 -29.05
CA ALA A 157 34.80 12.32 -29.88
C ALA A 157 36.01 12.67 -30.76
N ALA A 158 37.24 12.41 -30.30
CA ALA A 158 38.47 12.65 -31.05
C ALA A 158 38.58 11.81 -32.33
N ASN A 159 37.90 10.66 -32.39
CA ASN A 159 37.91 9.76 -33.55
C ASN A 159 36.80 10.08 -34.57
N LEU A 160 35.90 11.02 -34.25
CA LEU A 160 34.75 11.32 -35.09
C LEU A 160 35.05 12.45 -36.07
N LYS A 161 34.56 12.30 -37.29
CA LYS A 161 34.48 13.40 -38.26
C LYS A 161 33.08 13.99 -38.26
N TRP A 162 33.01 15.29 -38.03
CA TRP A 162 31.77 16.06 -38.04
C TRP A 162 31.46 16.58 -39.45
N PRO A 163 30.17 16.66 -39.86
CA PRO A 163 28.99 16.28 -39.09
C PRO A 163 28.81 14.77 -38.96
N VAL A 164 28.18 14.33 -37.86
CA VAL A 164 27.71 12.95 -37.71
C VAL A 164 26.29 12.83 -38.29
N HIS A 165 25.96 11.70 -38.87
CA HIS A 165 24.72 11.48 -39.60
C HIS A 165 23.93 10.33 -38.99
N PHE A 166 22.69 10.59 -38.57
CA PHE A 166 21.74 9.59 -38.12
C PHE A 166 20.75 9.29 -39.24
N VAL A 167 20.92 8.13 -39.89
CA VAL A 167 20.31 7.83 -41.19
C VAL A 167 19.41 6.60 -41.16
N ALA A 168 18.40 6.56 -42.04
CA ALA A 168 17.59 5.37 -42.25
C ALA A 168 18.26 4.46 -43.29
N ALA A 169 19.01 3.47 -42.81
CA ALA A 169 19.81 2.56 -43.61
C ALA A 169 19.00 1.36 -44.15
N ASP A 170 19.38 0.92 -45.35
CA ASP A 170 18.95 -0.38 -45.91
C ASP A 170 19.66 -1.51 -45.13
N PRO A 171 18.92 -2.36 -44.40
CA PRO A 171 19.50 -3.30 -43.45
C PRO A 171 20.27 -4.45 -44.12
N ASP A 172 20.08 -4.65 -45.43
CA ASP A 172 20.75 -5.69 -46.22
C ASP A 172 22.02 -5.16 -46.93
N LYS A 173 22.21 -3.84 -47.00
CA LYS A 173 23.37 -3.20 -47.65
C LYS A 173 24.39 -2.65 -46.66
N VAL A 174 23.92 -2.07 -45.56
CA VAL A 174 24.80 -1.50 -44.55
C VAL A 174 25.33 -2.61 -43.64
N SER A 175 26.65 -2.62 -43.45
CA SER A 175 27.34 -3.64 -42.66
C SER A 175 28.50 -3.01 -41.89
N PHE A 176 28.76 -3.55 -40.70
CA PHE A 176 29.86 -3.14 -39.83
C PHE A 176 30.23 -4.29 -38.87
N VAL A 177 31.34 -4.15 -38.15
CA VAL A 177 31.72 -5.11 -37.11
C VAL A 177 31.01 -4.69 -35.81
N PRO A 178 30.04 -5.45 -35.29
CA PRO A 178 29.37 -5.11 -34.04
C PRO A 178 30.32 -5.24 -32.86
N LEU A 179 30.07 -4.49 -31.78
CA LEU A 179 30.83 -4.60 -30.53
C LEU A 179 30.83 -6.05 -30.03
N GLN A 180 32.00 -6.56 -29.62
CA GLN A 180 32.22 -7.99 -29.26
C GLN A 180 32.06 -8.97 -30.43
N GLY A 181 32.07 -8.49 -31.67
CA GLY A 181 32.18 -9.30 -32.89
C GLY A 181 33.56 -9.18 -33.54
N GLU A 182 33.92 -10.19 -34.34
CA GLU A 182 35.20 -10.22 -35.09
C GLU A 182 35.00 -9.98 -36.59
N GLU A 183 33.80 -10.27 -37.11
CA GLU A 183 33.50 -10.20 -38.55
C GLU A 183 32.45 -9.14 -38.87
N LYS A 184 32.52 -8.64 -40.10
CA LYS A 184 31.56 -7.67 -40.62
C LYS A 184 30.23 -8.35 -40.88
N GLN A 185 29.15 -7.81 -40.34
CA GLN A 185 27.79 -8.31 -40.50
C GLN A 185 26.87 -7.20 -41.02
N THR A 186 25.90 -7.56 -41.86
CA THR A 186 24.82 -6.66 -42.25
C THR A 186 23.94 -6.34 -41.04
N CYS A 187 23.27 -5.19 -41.07
CA CYS A 187 22.31 -4.81 -40.03
C CYS A 187 21.22 -5.88 -39.80
N ARG A 188 20.76 -6.57 -40.86
CA ARG A 188 19.80 -7.68 -40.74
C ARG A 188 20.40 -8.90 -40.05
N GLU A 189 21.62 -9.29 -40.40
CA GLU A 189 22.32 -10.40 -39.75
C GLU A 189 22.58 -10.11 -38.28
N ILE A 190 22.97 -8.88 -37.93
CA ILE A 190 23.16 -8.45 -36.54
C ILE A 190 21.84 -8.63 -35.77
N LEU A 191 20.71 -8.19 -36.34
CA LEU A 191 19.40 -8.31 -35.69
C LEU A 191 19.00 -9.76 -35.40
N GLN A 192 19.34 -10.69 -36.31
CA GLN A 192 18.95 -12.10 -36.20
C GLN A 192 19.91 -12.93 -35.33
N ASN A 193 21.22 -12.67 -35.46
CA ASN A 193 22.25 -13.58 -34.97
C ASN A 193 22.98 -13.07 -33.73
N HIS A 194 23.23 -11.77 -33.64
CA HIS A 194 23.97 -11.18 -32.53
C HIS A 194 23.18 -11.28 -31.22
N PRO A 195 23.80 -11.56 -30.06
CA PRO A 195 23.09 -11.65 -28.78
C PRO A 195 22.21 -10.42 -28.48
N LYS A 196 22.73 -9.22 -28.70
CA LYS A 196 21.97 -7.97 -28.54
C LYS A 196 20.87 -7.78 -29.60
N GLY A 197 21.05 -8.34 -30.80
CA GLY A 197 20.01 -8.41 -31.83
C GLY A 197 18.84 -9.29 -31.40
N LYS A 198 19.10 -10.46 -30.80
CA LYS A 198 18.06 -11.33 -30.26
C LYS A 198 17.33 -10.71 -29.08
N GLU A 199 18.06 -9.98 -28.23
CA GLU A 199 17.51 -9.34 -27.03
C GLU A 199 16.59 -8.14 -27.36
N TYR A 200 17.01 -7.26 -28.28
CA TYR A 200 16.32 -5.99 -28.56
C TYR A 200 15.74 -5.88 -29.97
N GLY A 201 15.93 -6.89 -30.82
CA GLY A 201 15.60 -6.80 -32.24
C GLY A 201 14.11 -6.66 -32.53
N TRP A 202 13.25 -7.02 -31.58
CA TRP A 202 11.81 -6.77 -31.62
C TRP A 202 11.45 -5.28 -31.75
N ILE A 203 12.38 -4.35 -31.44
CA ILE A 203 12.17 -2.90 -31.63
C ILE A 203 12.21 -2.52 -33.12
N LEU A 204 13.06 -3.17 -33.91
CA LEU A 204 13.31 -2.79 -35.31
C LEU A 204 12.77 -3.78 -36.35
N LYS A 205 12.50 -5.04 -35.97
CA LYS A 205 12.19 -6.16 -36.89
C LYS A 205 11.08 -5.89 -37.91
N ASP A 206 10.14 -5.02 -37.58
CA ASP A 206 8.95 -4.75 -38.39
C ASP A 206 9.13 -3.54 -39.34
N PHE A 207 10.30 -2.89 -39.32
CA PHE A 207 10.63 -1.75 -40.19
C PHE A 207 11.45 -2.17 -41.42
N GLU A 208 11.23 -1.48 -42.54
CA GLU A 208 11.97 -1.72 -43.79
C GLU A 208 13.41 -1.18 -43.75
N LYS A 209 13.64 -0.10 -42.99
CA LYS A 209 14.94 0.57 -42.81
C LYS A 209 15.31 0.62 -41.35
N TYR A 210 16.60 0.55 -41.03
CA TYR A 210 17.10 0.58 -39.65
C TYR A 210 17.85 1.88 -39.35
N PRO A 211 17.75 2.42 -38.11
CA PRO A 211 18.49 3.60 -37.71
C PRO A 211 19.96 3.26 -37.55
N VAL A 212 20.82 4.00 -38.24
CA VAL A 212 22.27 3.84 -38.19
C VAL A 212 22.92 5.20 -37.97
N LEU A 213 23.87 5.26 -37.04
CA LEU A 213 24.69 6.43 -36.79
C LEU A 213 26.05 6.23 -37.47
N GLN A 214 26.50 7.23 -38.22
CA GLN A 214 27.79 7.22 -38.94
C GLN A 214 28.48 8.58 -38.89
N ASP A 215 29.79 8.61 -39.04
CA ASP A 215 30.56 9.86 -39.12
C ASP A 215 30.57 10.44 -40.55
N ASP A 216 31.19 11.60 -40.75
CA ASP A 216 31.25 12.25 -42.07
C ASP A 216 32.05 11.47 -43.14
N SER A 217 32.89 10.51 -42.72
CA SER A 217 33.54 9.57 -43.66
C SER A 217 32.71 8.33 -43.99
N GLY A 218 31.51 8.21 -43.42
CA GLY A 218 30.62 7.07 -43.61
C GLY A 218 31.02 5.84 -42.78
N GLU A 219 31.89 6.00 -41.77
CA GLU A 219 32.21 4.91 -40.86
C GLU A 219 31.09 4.76 -39.82
N ILE A 220 30.63 3.52 -39.61
CA ILE A 220 29.48 3.24 -38.75
C ILE A 220 29.88 3.31 -37.27
N MET A 221 29.15 4.14 -36.53
CA MET A 221 29.26 4.29 -35.08
C MET A 221 28.36 3.27 -34.35
N SER A 222 27.11 3.13 -34.78
CA SER A 222 26.14 2.21 -34.15
C SER A 222 24.92 1.94 -35.02
N MET A 223 24.18 0.88 -34.68
CA MET A 223 22.82 0.61 -35.13
C MET A 223 21.87 0.80 -33.94
N SER A 224 21.40 2.02 -33.71
CA SER A 224 20.54 2.35 -32.57
C SER A 224 19.12 1.76 -32.72
N PRO A 225 18.51 1.19 -31.66
CA PRO A 225 18.98 1.07 -30.28
C PRO A 225 19.68 -0.26 -29.94
N ILE A 226 20.15 -1.00 -30.94
CA ILE A 226 20.56 -2.41 -30.82
C ILE A 226 22.00 -2.53 -30.32
N ILE A 227 22.98 -2.02 -31.07
CA ILE A 227 24.40 -2.27 -30.79
C ILE A 227 25.33 -1.19 -31.38
N ASN A 228 26.45 -0.95 -30.71
CA ASN A 228 27.54 -0.09 -31.17
C ASN A 228 28.49 -0.85 -32.11
N SER A 229 29.31 -0.13 -32.89
CA SER A 229 30.39 -0.74 -33.65
C SER A 229 31.60 -1.04 -32.76
N ALA A 230 32.40 -2.04 -33.15
CA ALA A 230 33.67 -2.35 -32.49
C ALA A 230 34.77 -1.31 -32.79
N THR A 231 34.62 -0.47 -33.83
CA THR A 231 35.64 0.52 -34.21
C THR A 231 35.41 1.86 -33.51
N LEU A 232 34.44 2.64 -33.96
CA LEU A 232 34.11 3.96 -33.40
C LEU A 232 33.25 3.87 -32.12
N GLY A 233 32.56 2.75 -31.92
CA GLY A 233 31.60 2.54 -30.83
C GLY A 233 32.14 1.93 -29.53
N GLN A 234 33.43 1.62 -29.45
CA GLN A 234 34.08 1.08 -28.25
C GLN A 234 34.78 2.20 -27.45
N ILE A 235 34.61 2.16 -26.12
CA ILE A 235 35.27 3.02 -25.14
C ILE A 235 36.15 2.18 -24.21
N GLU A 236 37.27 2.74 -23.76
CA GLU A 236 38.27 2.10 -22.92
C GLU A 236 38.78 3.03 -21.82
N VAL A 237 39.33 2.45 -20.76
CA VAL A 237 39.98 3.21 -19.68
C VAL A 237 41.13 4.04 -20.25
N GLY A 238 41.16 5.33 -19.91
CA GLY A 238 42.15 6.29 -20.42
C GLY A 238 41.67 7.12 -21.61
N ASP A 239 40.50 6.80 -22.20
CA ASP A 239 39.90 7.66 -23.21
C ASP A 239 39.55 9.04 -22.64
N LYS A 240 39.64 10.04 -23.51
CA LYS A 240 39.24 11.43 -23.24
C LYS A 240 38.23 11.87 -24.28
N ASP A 241 37.48 12.90 -23.93
CA ASP A 241 36.56 13.60 -24.81
C ASP A 241 35.55 12.64 -25.46
N LEU A 242 34.43 12.39 -24.77
CA LEU A 242 33.44 11.41 -25.20
C LEU A 242 32.17 12.11 -25.70
N MET A 243 31.68 11.71 -26.86
CA MET A 243 30.36 12.09 -27.35
C MET A 243 29.32 11.15 -26.74
N VAL A 244 28.35 11.71 -26.03
CA VAL A 244 27.17 10.99 -25.55
C VAL A 244 26.02 11.29 -26.52
N GLU A 245 25.37 10.24 -27.00
CA GLU A 245 24.20 10.30 -27.88
C GLU A 245 23.03 9.63 -27.19
N LEU A 246 21.85 10.20 -27.36
CA LEU A 246 20.60 9.53 -27.01
C LEU A 246 19.62 9.62 -28.18
N THR A 247 18.99 8.50 -28.50
CA THR A 247 17.97 8.39 -29.56
C THR A 247 16.71 7.78 -29.01
N GLY A 248 15.56 8.14 -29.61
CA GLY A 248 14.28 7.77 -29.04
C GLY A 248 13.07 8.20 -29.85
N VAL A 249 11.91 8.06 -29.22
CA VAL A 249 10.60 8.36 -29.82
C VAL A 249 9.91 9.58 -29.22
N ASP A 250 10.41 10.08 -28.08
CA ASP A 250 9.92 11.29 -27.42
C ASP A 250 11.08 12.26 -27.13
N MET A 251 10.95 13.51 -27.54
CA MET A 251 12.04 14.50 -27.43
C MET A 251 12.27 14.96 -25.98
N LYS A 252 11.22 15.10 -25.18
CA LYS A 252 11.34 15.57 -23.79
C LYS A 252 12.03 14.54 -22.92
N ASP A 253 11.68 13.27 -23.10
CA ASP A 253 12.31 12.15 -22.41
C ASP A 253 13.81 12.07 -22.74
N LEU A 254 14.18 12.30 -24.00
CA LEU A 254 15.58 12.35 -24.44
C LEU A 254 16.33 13.56 -23.86
N MET A 255 15.72 14.74 -23.87
CA MET A 255 16.31 15.94 -23.27
C MET A 255 16.52 15.74 -21.76
N LEU A 256 15.56 15.14 -21.06
CA LEU A 256 15.69 14.84 -19.64
C LEU A 256 16.85 13.88 -19.37
N ALA A 257 16.91 12.77 -20.10
CA ALA A 257 17.99 11.79 -19.96
C ALA A 257 19.35 12.40 -20.32
N ALA A 258 19.43 13.24 -21.36
CA ALA A 258 20.64 13.97 -21.71
C ALA A 258 21.07 14.94 -20.61
N ASN A 259 20.14 15.69 -20.03
CA ASN A 259 20.41 16.62 -18.93
C ASN A 259 20.90 15.88 -17.68
N ILE A 260 20.29 14.74 -17.32
CA ILE A 260 20.73 13.90 -16.19
C ILE A 260 22.20 13.52 -16.37
N VAL A 261 22.53 12.90 -17.51
CA VAL A 261 23.90 12.44 -17.77
C VAL A 261 24.87 13.61 -17.83
N ALA A 262 24.50 14.73 -18.47
CA ALA A 262 25.35 15.92 -18.53
C ALA A 262 25.62 16.54 -17.15
N CYS A 263 24.60 16.63 -16.29
CA CYS A 263 24.74 17.13 -14.92
C CYS A 263 25.60 16.21 -14.06
N ASP A 264 25.47 14.89 -14.20
CA ASP A 264 26.30 13.91 -13.47
C ASP A 264 27.78 14.03 -13.83
N PHE A 265 28.10 14.18 -15.11
CA PHE A 265 29.47 14.40 -15.55
C PHE A 265 30.02 15.77 -15.15
N ALA A 266 29.20 16.83 -15.20
CA ALA A 266 29.59 18.14 -14.73
C ALA A 266 29.96 18.10 -13.23
N ASP A 267 29.14 17.41 -12.41
CA ASP A 267 29.41 17.20 -10.98
C ASP A 267 30.68 16.38 -10.74
N ALA A 268 31.00 15.44 -11.64
CA ALA A 268 32.26 14.69 -11.62
C ALA A 268 33.48 15.50 -12.08
N GLY A 269 33.31 16.77 -12.47
CA GLY A 269 34.35 17.71 -12.84
C GLY A 269 34.74 17.69 -14.32
N TYR A 270 33.89 17.17 -15.19
CA TYR A 270 34.06 17.26 -16.65
C TYR A 270 33.46 18.56 -17.20
N GLU A 271 33.99 19.03 -18.32
CA GLU A 271 33.38 20.10 -19.10
C GLU A 271 32.35 19.52 -20.06
N ILE A 272 31.15 20.12 -20.11
CA ILE A 272 30.10 19.72 -21.04
C ILE A 272 30.11 20.68 -22.23
N LEU A 273 30.32 20.12 -23.41
CA LEU A 273 30.39 20.82 -24.69
C LEU A 273 29.10 20.55 -25.50
N PRO A 274 28.26 21.56 -25.73
CA PRO A 274 27.00 21.37 -26.45
C PRO A 274 27.19 20.93 -27.91
N VAL A 275 26.23 20.16 -28.42
CA VAL A 275 26.17 19.70 -29.82
C VAL A 275 24.86 20.19 -30.43
N LYS A 276 24.92 20.68 -31.66
CA LYS A 276 23.72 21.00 -32.45
C LYS A 276 23.25 19.74 -33.16
N VAL A 277 21.97 19.40 -33.02
CA VAL A 277 21.33 18.33 -33.80
C VAL A 277 20.27 18.96 -34.70
N HIS A 278 20.40 18.74 -36.01
CA HIS A 278 19.49 19.22 -37.03
C HIS A 278 18.51 18.12 -37.44
N HIS A 279 17.22 18.39 -37.30
CA HIS A 279 16.12 17.58 -37.80
C HIS A 279 15.43 18.31 -38.95
N GLU A 280 15.21 17.64 -40.09
CA GLU A 280 14.46 18.22 -41.21
C GLU A 280 12.95 18.38 -40.94
N TYR A 281 12.49 17.98 -39.75
CA TYR A 281 11.11 18.11 -39.30
C TYR A 281 11.04 18.70 -37.88
N ASP A 282 9.89 19.29 -37.57
CA ASP A 282 9.63 19.89 -36.27
C ASP A 282 9.72 18.86 -35.13
N THR A 283 10.51 19.19 -34.12
CA THR A 283 10.72 18.40 -32.91
C THR A 283 9.83 18.83 -31.74
N GLY A 284 9.07 19.91 -31.91
CA GLY A 284 8.42 20.65 -30.83
C GLY A 284 9.34 21.68 -30.16
N PHE A 285 10.63 21.68 -30.47
CA PHE A 285 11.65 22.62 -30.00
C PHE A 285 12.37 23.32 -31.18
N GLY A 286 11.78 23.26 -32.37
CA GLY A 286 12.39 23.71 -33.63
C GLY A 286 13.19 22.62 -34.33
N ASN A 287 13.73 22.95 -35.50
CA ASN A 287 14.51 22.03 -36.33
C ASN A 287 15.96 21.86 -35.84
N ASP A 288 16.51 22.88 -35.17
CA ASP A 288 17.84 22.83 -34.58
C ASP A 288 17.70 22.77 -33.06
N VAL A 289 18.11 21.65 -32.47
CA VAL A 289 18.19 21.51 -31.01
C VAL A 289 19.64 21.53 -30.56
N VAL A 290 19.96 22.34 -29.55
CA VAL A 290 21.30 22.40 -28.95
C VAL A 290 21.21 21.84 -27.55
N ILE A 291 21.92 20.74 -27.31
CA ILE A 291 21.80 19.92 -26.09
C ILE A 291 23.11 20.00 -25.32
N PRO A 292 23.09 20.08 -23.97
CA PRO A 292 21.92 20.03 -23.06
C PRO A 292 20.96 21.23 -23.17
N TYR A 293 19.69 21.02 -22.80
CA TYR A 293 18.61 22.01 -22.98
C TYR A 293 17.64 22.04 -21.79
N TYR A 294 17.38 23.22 -21.24
CA TYR A 294 16.41 23.44 -20.17
C TYR A 294 15.00 23.64 -20.74
N PHE A 295 14.10 22.69 -20.46
CA PHE A 295 12.71 22.73 -20.93
C PHE A 295 11.67 22.63 -19.80
N GLN A 296 12.11 22.65 -18.54
CA GLN A 296 11.21 22.40 -17.41
C GLN A 296 10.27 23.57 -17.16
N GLN A 297 9.02 23.23 -16.82
CA GLN A 297 8.02 24.21 -16.44
C GLN A 297 8.12 24.52 -14.96
N THR A 298 7.75 25.74 -14.58
CA THR A 298 7.69 26.12 -13.18
C THR A 298 6.50 25.47 -12.49
N ALA A 299 6.70 25.03 -11.26
CA ALA A 299 5.65 24.53 -10.39
C ALA A 299 5.33 25.56 -9.32
N LYS A 300 4.10 25.54 -8.80
CA LYS A 300 3.67 26.46 -7.74
C LYS A 300 3.08 25.70 -6.57
N ALA A 301 3.37 26.16 -5.36
CA ALA A 301 2.68 25.72 -4.15
C ALA A 301 2.40 26.85 -3.18
N ARG A 302 1.25 26.79 -2.52
CA ARG A 302 0.84 27.74 -1.48
C ARG A 302 1.31 27.30 -0.12
N LEU A 303 1.74 28.25 0.72
CA LEU A 303 2.09 27.97 2.11
C LEU A 303 0.93 27.30 2.88
N SER A 304 -0.30 27.76 2.64
CA SER A 304 -1.50 27.22 3.27
C SER A 304 -1.74 25.74 2.88
N ALA A 305 -1.55 25.41 1.60
CA ALA A 305 -1.71 24.06 1.08
C ALA A 305 -0.63 23.11 1.62
N ILE A 306 0.63 23.58 1.67
CA ILE A 306 1.76 22.85 2.27
C ILE A 306 1.45 22.51 3.73
N ASN A 307 1.15 23.52 4.56
CA ASN A 307 0.89 23.32 5.98
C ASN A 307 -0.34 22.43 6.23
N LYS A 308 -1.41 22.61 5.45
CA LYS A 308 -2.61 21.78 5.55
C LYS A 308 -2.34 20.32 5.19
N LYS A 309 -1.58 20.06 4.12
CA LYS A 309 -1.33 18.71 3.61
C LYS A 309 -0.33 17.95 4.49
N LEU A 310 0.67 18.65 5.01
CA LEU A 310 1.70 18.08 5.89
C LEU A 310 1.29 18.04 7.37
N GLY A 311 0.17 18.68 7.74
CA GLY A 311 -0.26 18.79 9.14
C GLY A 311 0.74 19.59 9.99
N SER A 312 1.31 20.66 9.44
CA SER A 312 2.39 21.42 10.06
C SER A 312 2.12 22.92 10.07
N SER A 313 3.01 23.69 10.69
CA SER A 313 2.97 25.17 10.73
C SER A 313 4.34 25.75 10.36
N LEU A 314 4.84 25.33 9.20
CA LEU A 314 6.12 25.78 8.66
C LEU A 314 6.05 27.26 8.27
N SER A 315 7.15 27.97 8.52
CA SER A 315 7.35 29.35 8.06
C SER A 315 7.82 29.42 6.60
N GLU A 316 7.77 30.62 6.01
CA GLU A 316 8.21 30.85 4.63
C GLU A 316 9.67 30.45 4.40
N ASP A 317 10.54 30.80 5.35
CA ASP A 317 11.96 30.50 5.29
C ASP A 317 12.23 28.99 5.40
N GLU A 318 11.49 28.28 6.24
CA GLU A 318 11.64 26.82 6.38
C GLU A 318 11.21 26.07 5.12
N VAL A 319 10.12 26.50 4.50
CA VAL A 319 9.66 25.90 3.24
C VAL A 319 10.66 26.17 2.13
N LYS A 320 11.16 27.41 2.04
CA LYS A 320 12.18 27.78 1.06
C LYS A 320 13.46 26.96 1.25
N ASP A 321 13.96 26.85 2.48
CA ASP A 321 15.15 26.04 2.80
C ASP A 321 14.96 24.58 2.40
N ALA A 322 13.80 23.98 2.72
CA ALA A 322 13.49 22.60 2.35
C ALA A 322 13.48 22.38 0.83
N LEU A 323 12.85 23.27 0.06
CA LEU A 323 12.80 23.17 -1.40
C LEU A 323 14.17 23.38 -2.05
N VAL A 324 14.97 24.30 -1.50
CA VAL A 324 16.36 24.52 -1.95
C VAL A 324 17.20 23.26 -1.68
N ARG A 325 17.07 22.63 -0.51
CA ARG A 325 17.73 21.34 -0.21
C ARG A 325 17.40 20.21 -1.19
N MET A 326 16.26 20.30 -1.88
CA MET A 326 15.84 19.34 -2.91
C MET A 326 16.30 19.70 -4.35
N GLY A 327 17.22 20.65 -4.49
CA GLY A 327 17.84 21.01 -5.77
C GLY A 327 17.14 22.13 -6.53
N SER A 328 16.03 22.66 -6.00
CA SER A 328 15.20 23.60 -6.75
C SER A 328 15.54 25.06 -6.43
N LYS A 329 15.52 25.90 -7.47
CA LYS A 329 15.50 27.36 -7.27
C LYS A 329 14.07 27.80 -6.96
N VAL A 330 13.91 28.66 -5.96
CA VAL A 330 12.58 29.10 -5.49
C VAL A 330 12.48 30.61 -5.43
N ASP A 331 11.48 31.16 -6.11
CA ASP A 331 11.03 32.53 -5.94
C ASP A 331 9.77 32.55 -5.04
N ILE A 332 9.65 33.57 -4.20
CA ILE A 332 8.47 33.76 -3.34
C ILE A 332 7.67 34.93 -3.86
N LEU A 333 6.37 34.70 -4.10
CA LEU A 333 5.42 35.71 -4.51
C LEU A 333 4.31 35.84 -3.48
N ASN A 334 3.66 37.00 -3.45
CA ASN A 334 2.40 37.20 -2.75
C ASN A 334 1.28 37.31 -3.79
N GLU A 335 0.38 36.33 -3.83
CA GLU A 335 -0.79 36.32 -4.70
C GLU A 335 -2.05 36.45 -3.82
N ASN A 336 -2.77 37.57 -3.90
CA ASN A 336 -4.00 37.83 -3.14
C ASN A 336 -3.85 37.72 -1.60
N GLY A 337 -2.70 38.12 -1.05
CA GLY A 337 -2.42 38.02 0.39
C GLY A 337 -1.92 36.65 0.85
N GLU A 338 -1.70 35.71 -0.08
CA GLU A 338 -1.19 34.38 0.17
C GLU A 338 0.24 34.22 -0.36
N THR A 339 1.10 33.57 0.42
CA THR A 339 2.48 33.25 0.02
C THR A 339 2.50 32.05 -0.92
N VAL A 340 3.06 32.26 -2.11
CA VAL A 340 3.19 31.26 -3.17
C VAL A 340 4.66 31.06 -3.50
N PHE A 341 5.11 29.81 -3.43
CA PHE A 341 6.44 29.38 -3.85
C PHE A 341 6.40 29.02 -5.32
N VAL A 342 7.17 29.72 -6.15
CA VAL A 342 7.39 29.39 -7.56
C VAL A 342 8.70 28.60 -7.65
N VAL A 343 8.57 27.31 -7.86
CA VAL A 343 9.66 26.35 -7.96
C VAL A 343 10.09 26.27 -9.41
N HIS A 344 11.38 26.48 -9.64
CA HIS A 344 12.05 26.24 -10.91
C HIS A 344 12.79 24.91 -10.79
N PRO A 345 12.27 23.82 -11.37
CA PRO A 345 12.91 22.51 -11.28
C PRO A 345 14.33 22.55 -11.79
N ALA A 346 15.22 21.76 -11.19
CA ALA A 346 16.55 21.54 -11.72
C ALA A 346 16.49 20.91 -13.13
N PRO A 347 17.50 21.12 -14.00
CA PRO A 347 17.47 20.63 -15.38
C PRO A 347 17.29 19.11 -15.55
N TYR A 348 17.71 18.34 -14.53
CA TYR A 348 17.60 16.88 -14.45
C TYR A 348 16.26 16.39 -13.85
N ARG A 349 15.32 17.28 -13.49
CA ARG A 349 14.02 16.91 -12.90
C ARG A 349 12.85 17.35 -13.78
N ASN A 350 11.90 16.45 -14.01
CA ASN A 350 10.65 16.73 -14.74
C ASN A 350 9.44 16.02 -14.10
N ASP A 351 9.50 15.80 -12.79
CA ASP A 351 8.52 15.05 -12.01
C ASP A 351 7.42 15.93 -11.39
N PHE A 352 7.44 17.25 -11.64
CA PHE A 352 6.46 18.20 -11.10
C PHE A 352 5.22 18.32 -12.01
N LEU A 353 4.15 17.60 -11.66
CA LEU A 353 2.88 17.61 -12.39
C LEU A 353 1.76 18.32 -11.61
N HIS A 354 1.89 18.41 -10.29
CA HIS A 354 0.90 18.98 -9.39
C HIS A 354 1.59 19.72 -8.22
N GLU A 355 0.85 20.62 -7.56
CA GLU A 355 1.26 21.28 -6.31
C GLU A 355 1.71 20.28 -5.22
N VAL A 356 1.26 19.02 -5.30
CA VAL A 356 1.59 17.99 -4.30
C VAL A 356 3.03 17.50 -4.46
N ASP A 357 3.60 17.54 -5.66
CA ASP A 357 5.00 17.16 -5.88
C ASP A 357 5.95 18.18 -5.22
N VAL A 358 5.56 19.45 -5.21
CA VAL A 358 6.27 20.49 -4.44
C VAL A 358 6.11 20.27 -2.94
N ILE A 359 4.91 19.89 -2.47
CA ILE A 359 4.67 19.56 -1.05
C ILE A 359 5.48 18.35 -0.61
N GLU A 360 5.62 17.34 -1.46
CA GLU A 360 6.48 16.17 -1.22
C GLU A 360 7.95 16.59 -1.09
N ASP A 361 8.44 17.46 -1.98
CA ASP A 361 9.80 18.00 -1.86
C ASP A 361 10.01 18.76 -0.54
N VAL A 362 9.03 19.52 -0.05
CA VAL A 362 9.10 20.15 1.28
C VAL A 362 9.24 19.09 2.39
N MET A 363 8.45 18.02 2.31
CA MET A 363 8.49 16.93 3.28
C MET A 363 9.87 16.26 3.32
N ILE A 364 10.43 15.94 2.14
CA ILE A 364 11.75 15.29 2.04
C ILE A 364 12.87 16.26 2.45
N GLY A 365 12.78 17.53 2.03
CA GLY A 365 13.73 18.58 2.39
C GLY A 365 13.80 18.84 3.90
N LYS A 366 12.68 18.76 4.62
CA LYS A 366 12.65 18.79 6.10
C LYS A 366 13.09 17.47 6.73
N GLY A 367 12.92 16.36 6.03
CA GLY A 367 13.14 14.99 6.50
C GLY A 367 11.92 14.43 7.23
N LEU A 368 11.67 13.13 7.08
CA LEU A 368 10.50 12.47 7.67
C LEU A 368 10.49 12.53 9.21
N ASP A 369 11.66 12.43 9.85
CA ASP A 369 11.81 12.51 11.31
C ASP A 369 11.39 13.86 11.91
N PHE A 370 11.26 14.91 11.09
CA PHE A 370 10.74 16.20 11.52
C PHE A 370 9.25 16.13 11.91
N PHE A 371 8.49 15.27 11.23
CA PHE A 371 7.04 15.16 11.40
C PHE A 371 6.70 14.16 12.50
N LYS A 372 6.02 14.64 13.55
CA LYS A 372 5.55 13.76 14.63
C LYS A 372 4.26 13.08 14.21
N PRO A 373 4.12 11.75 14.41
CA PRO A 373 2.87 11.07 14.12
C PRO A 373 1.70 11.64 14.95
N GLU A 374 0.61 11.96 14.27
CA GLU A 374 -0.65 12.39 14.90
C GLU A 374 -1.74 11.34 14.68
N LYS A 375 -2.64 11.19 15.65
CA LYS A 375 -3.81 10.31 15.50
C LYS A 375 -4.91 11.08 14.77
N PRO A 376 -5.62 10.44 13.81
CA PRO A 376 -6.85 11.02 13.26
C PRO A 376 -7.86 11.30 14.39
N ASN A 377 -8.47 12.49 14.38
CA ASN A 377 -9.46 12.90 15.38
C ASN A 377 -10.91 12.56 14.98
N ASP A 378 -11.11 12.00 13.77
CA ASP A 378 -12.44 11.66 13.26
C ASP A 378 -12.89 10.30 13.81
N PHE A 379 -13.97 10.30 14.60
CA PHE A 379 -14.58 9.06 15.08
C PHE A 379 -15.39 8.37 13.97
N THR A 380 -15.11 7.10 13.73
CA THR A 380 -15.88 6.25 12.81
C THR A 380 -16.17 4.90 13.45
N ILE A 381 -17.37 4.35 13.19
CA ILE A 381 -17.76 3.02 13.67
C ILE A 381 -17.48 2.00 12.56
N GLY A 382 -16.38 1.26 12.70
CA GLY A 382 -16.09 0.13 11.82
C GLY A 382 -17.08 -1.01 12.04
N ARG A 383 -17.51 -1.66 10.95
CA ARG A 383 -18.34 -2.88 10.99
C ARG A 383 -17.76 -3.93 10.07
N LEU A 384 -17.89 -5.20 10.46
CA LEU A 384 -17.60 -6.30 9.56
C LEU A 384 -18.67 -6.39 8.48
N LEU A 385 -18.28 -6.82 7.27
CA LEU A 385 -19.24 -7.18 6.24
C LEU A 385 -20.15 -8.31 6.77
N PRO A 386 -21.47 -8.27 6.51
CA PRO A 386 -22.40 -9.29 6.98
C PRO A 386 -21.95 -10.72 6.63
N ILE A 387 -21.44 -10.93 5.42
CA ILE A 387 -20.94 -12.24 4.97
C ILE A 387 -19.75 -12.74 5.78
N THR A 388 -18.90 -11.84 6.30
CA THR A 388 -17.79 -12.21 7.19
C THR A 388 -18.29 -12.71 8.53
N VAL A 389 -19.33 -12.07 9.09
CA VAL A 389 -19.97 -12.52 10.34
C VAL A 389 -20.66 -13.86 10.13
N TYR A 390 -21.40 -14.00 9.03
CA TYR A 390 -22.08 -15.23 8.66
C TYR A 390 -21.09 -16.38 8.44
N SER A 391 -20.00 -16.13 7.70
CA SER A 391 -18.92 -17.11 7.49
C SER A 391 -18.28 -17.58 8.81
N ARG A 392 -18.08 -16.68 9.78
CA ARG A 392 -17.57 -17.07 11.11
C ARG A 392 -18.54 -17.96 11.88
N LYS A 393 -19.85 -17.69 11.78
CA LYS A 393 -20.89 -18.57 12.35
C LYS A 393 -20.80 -19.97 11.74
N VAL A 394 -20.71 -20.06 10.42
CA VAL A 394 -20.54 -21.33 9.69
C VAL A 394 -19.28 -22.07 10.12
N LYS A 395 -18.12 -21.40 10.18
CA LYS A 395 -16.86 -22.00 10.64
C LYS A 395 -16.97 -22.60 12.04
N ASN A 396 -17.61 -21.90 12.97
CA ASN A 396 -17.82 -22.39 14.33
C ASN A 396 -18.73 -23.62 14.37
N ILE A 397 -19.77 -23.67 13.54
CA ILE A 397 -20.66 -24.84 13.43
C ILE A 397 -19.88 -26.04 12.91
N MET A 398 -19.11 -25.87 11.83
CA MET A 398 -18.29 -26.94 11.24
C MET A 398 -17.27 -27.48 12.26
N ALA A 399 -16.52 -26.60 12.93
CA ALA A 399 -15.62 -27.01 14.00
C ALA A 399 -16.35 -27.76 15.13
N GLY A 400 -17.55 -27.30 15.49
CA GLY A 400 -18.39 -27.93 16.53
C GLY A 400 -18.88 -29.34 16.17
N ILE A 401 -19.09 -29.65 14.89
CA ILE A 401 -19.44 -31.00 14.42
C ILE A 401 -18.21 -31.88 14.09
N GLY A 402 -17.01 -31.42 14.46
CA GLY A 402 -15.76 -32.20 14.38
C GLY A 402 -14.98 -32.06 13.08
N TYR A 403 -15.28 -31.06 12.25
CA TYR A 403 -14.52 -30.77 11.05
C TYR A 403 -13.30 -29.88 11.32
N GLN A 404 -12.20 -30.13 10.60
CA GLN A 404 -10.98 -29.33 10.62
C GLN A 404 -10.96 -28.33 9.45
N GLU A 405 -10.77 -27.05 9.75
CA GLU A 405 -10.66 -26.02 8.70
C GLU A 405 -9.33 -26.15 7.96
N MET A 406 -9.39 -26.04 6.64
CA MET A 406 -8.27 -25.98 5.71
C MET A 406 -8.29 -24.65 4.95
N ILE A 407 -7.14 -24.23 4.44
CA ILE A 407 -6.99 -23.01 3.63
C ILE A 407 -6.15 -23.35 2.39
N PHE A 408 -6.71 -23.09 1.21
CA PHE A 408 -6.06 -23.40 -0.07
C PHE A 408 -5.86 -22.15 -0.92
N ASN A 409 -5.03 -22.29 -1.95
CA ASN A 409 -4.89 -21.26 -2.98
C ASN A 409 -6.16 -21.21 -3.84
N TYR A 410 -6.50 -20.01 -4.34
CA TYR A 410 -7.59 -19.84 -5.31
C TYR A 410 -7.18 -20.23 -6.73
N LEU A 411 -5.88 -20.38 -6.99
CA LEU A 411 -5.34 -20.76 -8.28
C LEU A 411 -4.88 -22.21 -8.28
N GLY A 412 -5.12 -22.88 -9.40
CA GLY A 412 -4.79 -24.28 -9.60
C GLY A 412 -4.64 -24.64 -11.06
N SER A 413 -4.51 -25.93 -11.32
CA SER A 413 -4.33 -26.49 -12.66
C SER A 413 -5.65 -26.95 -13.28
N LYS A 414 -5.66 -27.13 -14.60
CA LYS A 414 -6.74 -27.83 -15.32
C LYS A 414 -7.02 -29.20 -14.71
N LYS A 415 -5.95 -29.93 -14.42
CA LYS A 415 -6.01 -31.28 -13.87
C LYS A 415 -6.75 -31.31 -12.54
N THR A 416 -6.44 -30.37 -11.64
CA THR A 416 -7.08 -30.24 -10.32
C THR A 416 -8.57 -29.93 -10.46
N TYR A 417 -8.92 -28.85 -11.17
CA TYR A 417 -10.29 -28.31 -11.10
C TYR A 417 -11.26 -28.90 -12.11
N ILE A 418 -10.77 -29.46 -13.22
CA ILE A 418 -11.60 -29.97 -14.32
C ILE A 418 -11.44 -31.48 -14.44
N ASP A 419 -10.24 -31.95 -14.79
CA ASP A 419 -10.04 -33.34 -15.22
C ASP A 419 -10.27 -34.32 -14.06
N ASN A 420 -9.65 -34.09 -12.90
CA ASN A 420 -9.82 -34.95 -11.73
C ASN A 420 -11.24 -34.92 -11.17
N MET A 421 -11.94 -33.79 -11.33
CA MET A 421 -13.32 -33.60 -10.86
C MET A 421 -14.38 -34.06 -11.88
N GLY A 422 -13.98 -34.45 -13.10
CA GLY A 422 -14.90 -34.95 -14.13
C GLY A 422 -15.98 -33.96 -14.55
N ILE A 423 -15.71 -32.64 -14.44
CA ILE A 423 -16.66 -31.58 -14.82
C ILE A 423 -16.38 -31.05 -16.22
N ASP A 424 -17.35 -30.34 -16.81
CA ASP A 424 -17.12 -29.52 -17.99
C ASP A 424 -16.38 -28.23 -17.60
N GLY A 425 -15.27 -27.95 -18.29
CA GLY A 425 -14.46 -26.75 -18.09
C GLY A 425 -15.11 -25.45 -18.57
N LYS A 426 -16.25 -25.51 -19.26
CA LYS A 426 -16.90 -24.34 -19.89
C LYS A 426 -17.12 -23.14 -18.95
N ASN A 427 -17.42 -23.38 -17.68
CA ASN A 427 -17.72 -22.33 -16.71
C ASN A 427 -16.54 -22.01 -15.77
N VAL A 428 -15.36 -22.59 -16.00
CA VAL A 428 -14.15 -22.37 -15.18
C VAL A 428 -13.32 -21.24 -15.81
N ILE A 429 -12.80 -20.35 -14.97
CA ILE A 429 -12.02 -19.18 -15.44
C ILE A 429 -10.57 -19.59 -15.69
N GLU A 430 -10.09 -19.37 -16.91
CA GLU A 430 -8.71 -19.60 -17.34
C GLU A 430 -7.93 -18.28 -17.45
N ILE A 431 -6.70 -18.26 -16.93
CA ILE A 431 -5.77 -17.13 -17.03
C ILE A 431 -5.00 -17.23 -18.35
N ALA A 432 -5.02 -16.17 -19.16
CA ALA A 432 -4.45 -16.18 -20.51
C ALA A 432 -2.92 -16.33 -20.55
N ASN A 433 -2.20 -15.75 -19.60
CA ASN A 433 -0.72 -15.80 -19.52
C ASN A 433 -0.27 -16.22 -18.12
N PRO A 434 -0.50 -17.48 -17.73
CA PRO A 434 -0.16 -17.94 -16.38
C PRO A 434 1.37 -18.11 -16.24
N MET A 435 1.89 -17.86 -15.04
CA MET A 435 3.33 -18.05 -14.78
C MET A 435 3.74 -19.54 -14.84
N SER A 436 2.83 -20.44 -14.51
CA SER A 436 2.99 -21.89 -14.64
C SER A 436 1.61 -22.57 -14.73
N GLU A 437 1.59 -23.85 -15.10
CA GLU A 437 0.36 -24.65 -15.21
C GLU A 437 -0.44 -24.74 -13.89
N ASN A 438 0.25 -24.64 -12.74
CA ASN A 438 -0.39 -24.66 -11.41
C ASN A 438 -1.14 -23.36 -11.07
N TYR A 439 -1.01 -22.32 -11.91
CA TYR A 439 -1.68 -21.03 -11.74
C TYR A 439 -2.54 -20.68 -12.97
N GLN A 440 -3.02 -21.70 -13.70
CA GLN A 440 -3.74 -21.51 -14.96
C GLN A 440 -5.24 -21.26 -14.74
N PHE A 441 -5.86 -21.87 -13.72
CA PHE A 441 -7.30 -21.79 -13.50
C PHE A 441 -7.63 -21.21 -12.13
N ILE A 442 -8.72 -20.44 -12.06
CA ILE A 442 -9.31 -20.00 -10.78
C ILE A 442 -10.27 -21.08 -10.28
N ARG A 443 -10.23 -21.37 -8.99
CA ARG A 443 -11.03 -22.38 -8.32
C ARG A 443 -12.54 -22.17 -8.53
N PRO A 444 -13.23 -23.10 -9.23
CA PRO A 444 -14.68 -23.05 -9.40
C PRO A 444 -15.45 -23.71 -8.25
N SER A 445 -14.79 -24.54 -7.43
CA SER A 445 -15.36 -25.27 -6.29
C SER A 445 -14.28 -25.58 -5.25
N ILE A 446 -14.63 -25.49 -3.97
CA ILE A 446 -13.81 -25.84 -2.82
C ILE A 446 -13.55 -27.35 -2.74
N ILE A 447 -14.50 -28.19 -3.19
CA ILE A 447 -14.38 -29.66 -3.10
C ILE A 447 -13.08 -30.17 -3.74
N ALA A 448 -12.70 -29.60 -4.88
CA ALA A 448 -11.45 -29.98 -5.57
C ALA A 448 -10.21 -29.70 -4.70
N SER A 449 -10.18 -28.56 -4.01
CA SER A 449 -9.11 -28.22 -3.07
C SER A 449 -9.08 -29.15 -1.86
N LEU A 450 -10.24 -29.54 -1.33
CA LEU A 450 -10.30 -30.51 -0.23
C LEU A 450 -9.73 -31.88 -0.65
N PHE A 451 -9.96 -32.30 -1.89
CA PHE A 451 -9.35 -33.52 -2.43
C PHE A 451 -7.83 -33.40 -2.61
N GLU A 452 -7.26 -32.22 -2.86
CA GLU A 452 -5.80 -32.05 -2.87
C GLU A 452 -5.18 -32.41 -1.50
N ALA A 453 -5.85 -32.06 -0.40
CA ALA A 453 -5.41 -32.48 0.93
C ALA A 453 -5.68 -33.96 1.20
N GLU A 454 -6.87 -34.47 0.85
CA GLU A 454 -7.22 -35.87 1.10
C GLU A 454 -6.30 -36.85 0.35
N ALA A 455 -5.93 -36.53 -0.89
CA ALA A 455 -5.01 -37.32 -1.70
C ALA A 455 -3.63 -37.50 -1.05
N GLN A 456 -3.20 -36.55 -0.20
CA GLN A 456 -1.95 -36.61 0.55
C GLN A 456 -2.10 -37.20 1.96
N SER A 457 -3.35 -37.42 2.41
CA SER A 457 -3.67 -37.76 3.80
C SER A 457 -3.90 -39.25 4.05
N GLY A 458 -3.75 -40.13 3.04
CA GLY A 458 -4.08 -41.56 3.15
C GLY A 458 -3.35 -42.37 4.24
N ASN A 459 -2.28 -41.83 4.83
CA ASN A 459 -1.55 -42.43 5.96
C ASN A 459 -2.11 -42.03 7.35
N ALA A 460 -3.00 -41.05 7.40
CA ALA A 460 -3.65 -40.62 8.63
C ALA A 460 -4.82 -41.54 9.02
N VAL A 461 -5.25 -41.44 10.27
CA VAL A 461 -6.30 -42.29 10.82
C VAL A 461 -7.67 -41.73 10.47
N TYR A 462 -8.46 -42.50 9.73
CA TYR A 462 -9.86 -42.18 9.44
C TYR A 462 -10.73 -42.16 10.71
N PRO A 463 -11.81 -41.36 10.76
CA PRO A 463 -12.33 -40.52 9.68
C PRO A 463 -11.60 -39.18 9.53
N HIS A 464 -11.44 -38.72 8.29
CA HIS A 464 -11.01 -37.35 8.01
C HIS A 464 -12.25 -36.50 7.75
N LYS A 465 -12.39 -35.38 8.47
CA LYS A 465 -13.46 -34.40 8.29
C LYS A 465 -12.83 -33.04 8.07
N ILE A 466 -12.83 -32.57 6.83
CA ILE A 466 -12.15 -31.33 6.44
C ILE A 466 -13.10 -30.38 5.72
N PHE A 467 -12.94 -29.08 5.94
CA PHE A 467 -13.79 -28.07 5.32
C PHE A 467 -13.01 -26.79 5.04
N GLU A 468 -13.56 -25.95 4.18
CA GLU A 468 -13.12 -24.57 4.01
C GLU A 468 -14.34 -23.67 3.83
N VAL A 469 -14.28 -22.47 4.38
CA VAL A 469 -15.15 -21.36 3.98
C VAL A 469 -14.30 -20.34 3.23
N GLY A 470 -14.47 -20.28 1.92
CA GLY A 470 -13.63 -19.52 1.01
C GLY A 470 -14.40 -19.04 -0.22
N LYS A 471 -13.74 -18.25 -1.06
CA LYS A 471 -14.34 -17.79 -2.32
C LYS A 471 -14.18 -18.83 -3.43
N ILE A 472 -15.17 -18.88 -4.30
CA ILE A 472 -15.10 -19.57 -5.60
C ILE A 472 -15.47 -18.57 -6.70
N ALA A 473 -14.95 -18.78 -7.90
CA ALA A 473 -15.29 -17.94 -9.04
C ALA A 473 -15.53 -18.77 -10.30
N PHE A 474 -16.53 -18.37 -11.08
CA PHE A 474 -16.96 -19.04 -12.30
C PHE A 474 -17.49 -18.05 -13.32
N ILE A 475 -17.60 -18.47 -14.58
CA ILE A 475 -18.14 -17.64 -15.66
C ILE A 475 -19.65 -17.47 -15.47
N ASP A 476 -20.10 -16.22 -15.52
CA ASP A 476 -21.51 -15.83 -15.44
C ASP A 476 -21.73 -14.63 -16.35
N GLU A 477 -22.33 -14.85 -17.52
CA GLU A 477 -22.59 -13.80 -18.52
C GLU A 477 -23.58 -12.74 -18.04
N SER A 478 -24.29 -12.96 -16.93
CA SER A 478 -25.19 -11.96 -16.34
C SER A 478 -24.45 -10.86 -15.56
N GLU A 479 -23.21 -11.10 -15.14
CA GLU A 479 -22.36 -10.13 -14.46
C GLU A 479 -21.63 -9.22 -15.46
N ASN A 480 -21.40 -7.96 -15.10
CA ASN A 480 -20.75 -6.99 -16.00
C ASN A 480 -19.30 -7.35 -16.36
N THR A 481 -18.61 -8.11 -15.51
CA THR A 481 -17.27 -8.64 -15.77
C THR A 481 -17.28 -9.99 -16.48
N GLY A 482 -18.46 -10.59 -16.72
CA GLY A 482 -18.62 -11.94 -17.27
C GLY A 482 -18.26 -13.07 -16.28
N THR A 483 -18.05 -12.75 -15.02
CA THR A 483 -17.63 -13.69 -13.97
C THR A 483 -18.32 -13.38 -12.66
N LYS A 484 -18.65 -14.42 -11.89
CA LYS A 484 -19.21 -14.27 -10.55
C LYS A 484 -18.25 -14.84 -9.51
N THR A 485 -18.09 -14.12 -8.41
CA THR A 485 -17.37 -14.60 -7.22
C THR A 485 -18.34 -14.68 -6.05
N ILE A 486 -18.37 -15.81 -5.36
CA ILE A 486 -19.22 -16.00 -4.18
C ILE A 486 -18.44 -16.60 -3.02
N GLN A 487 -18.85 -16.29 -1.80
CA GLN A 487 -18.42 -17.00 -0.59
C GLN A 487 -19.15 -18.35 -0.47
N SER A 488 -18.39 -19.43 -0.36
CA SER A 488 -18.92 -20.79 -0.27
C SER A 488 -18.34 -21.55 0.93
N LEU A 489 -19.11 -22.50 1.44
CA LEU A 489 -18.67 -23.55 2.34
C LEU A 489 -18.50 -24.83 1.51
N GLY A 490 -17.31 -25.40 1.47
CA GLY A 490 -17.10 -26.76 1.01
C GLY A 490 -16.68 -27.66 2.16
N PHE A 491 -17.15 -28.91 2.17
CA PHE A 491 -16.80 -29.90 3.19
C PHE A 491 -16.64 -31.29 2.57
N LEU A 492 -15.78 -32.11 3.19
CA LEU A 492 -15.48 -33.47 2.77
C LEU A 492 -15.27 -34.36 4.02
N THR A 493 -15.95 -35.50 4.04
CA THR A 493 -15.72 -36.59 5.00
C THR A 493 -15.24 -37.83 4.25
N ALA A 494 -14.06 -38.32 4.61
CA ALA A 494 -13.48 -39.56 4.11
C ALA A 494 -13.46 -40.61 5.25
N SER A 495 -14.14 -41.74 5.04
CA SER A 495 -14.20 -42.83 6.03
C SER A 495 -14.65 -44.14 5.39
N ASN A 496 -14.33 -45.28 6.03
CA ASN A 496 -14.74 -46.61 5.54
C ASN A 496 -16.26 -46.82 5.46
N ASN A 497 -17.03 -45.99 6.15
CA ASN A 497 -18.49 -46.06 6.24
C ASN A 497 -19.17 -44.77 5.78
N ALA A 498 -18.45 -43.85 5.11
CA ALA A 498 -19.01 -42.63 4.58
C ALA A 498 -20.14 -42.96 3.60
N ASN A 499 -21.33 -42.40 3.86
CA ASN A 499 -22.53 -42.69 3.09
C ASN A 499 -23.46 -41.48 3.08
N PHE A 500 -24.43 -41.49 2.15
CA PHE A 500 -25.35 -40.38 1.95
C PHE A 500 -26.06 -39.88 3.22
N ASN A 501 -26.41 -40.78 4.17
CA ASN A 501 -27.08 -40.37 5.40
C ASN A 501 -26.17 -39.55 6.33
N GLU A 502 -24.86 -39.80 6.32
CA GLU A 502 -23.90 -38.99 7.07
C GLU A 502 -23.87 -37.56 6.52
N ALA A 503 -23.75 -37.40 5.20
CA ALA A 503 -23.78 -36.10 4.53
C ALA A 503 -25.10 -35.35 4.77
N ALA A 504 -26.24 -36.07 4.67
CA ALA A 504 -27.56 -35.49 4.94
C ALA A 504 -27.68 -35.01 6.39
N SER A 505 -27.15 -35.77 7.35
CA SER A 505 -27.14 -35.41 8.78
C SER A 505 -26.29 -34.15 9.03
N GLU A 506 -25.13 -34.05 8.38
CA GLU A 506 -24.23 -32.88 8.49
C GLU A 506 -24.88 -31.63 7.89
N VAL A 507 -25.41 -31.72 6.66
CA VAL A 507 -26.14 -30.62 6.02
C VAL A 507 -27.36 -30.19 6.85
N SER A 508 -28.12 -31.15 7.36
CA SER A 508 -29.27 -30.86 8.23
C SER A 508 -28.83 -30.13 9.50
N THR A 509 -27.69 -30.49 10.08
CA THR A 509 -27.15 -29.85 11.29
C THR A 509 -26.70 -28.42 10.98
N ILE A 510 -26.00 -28.22 9.87
CA ILE A 510 -25.57 -26.90 9.40
C ILE A 510 -26.78 -25.98 9.21
N LEU A 511 -27.76 -26.42 8.42
CA LEU A 511 -28.94 -25.61 8.11
C LEU A 511 -29.84 -25.37 9.35
N TYR A 512 -29.90 -26.33 10.28
CA TYR A 512 -30.58 -26.13 11.56
C TYR A 512 -29.95 -25.00 12.39
N TYR A 513 -28.62 -25.00 12.58
CA TYR A 513 -27.95 -23.95 13.34
C TYR A 513 -27.87 -22.61 12.59
N LEU A 514 -28.01 -22.63 11.27
CA LEU A 514 -28.17 -21.43 10.45
C LEU A 514 -29.64 -20.96 10.37
N ASP A 515 -30.59 -21.68 10.97
CA ASP A 515 -32.02 -21.37 10.96
C ASP A 515 -32.64 -21.31 9.56
N HIS A 516 -32.27 -22.25 8.68
CA HIS A 516 -32.85 -22.37 7.34
C HIS A 516 -33.72 -23.61 7.20
N LYS A 517 -34.98 -23.40 6.82
CA LYS A 517 -35.82 -24.46 6.24
C LYS A 517 -35.33 -24.76 4.83
N TYR A 518 -35.24 -26.04 4.51
CA TYR A 518 -34.77 -26.50 3.21
C TYR A 518 -35.54 -27.74 2.77
N GLU A 519 -35.55 -27.94 1.46
CA GLU A 519 -35.97 -29.18 0.81
C GLU A 519 -34.78 -29.79 0.07
N VAL A 520 -34.84 -31.09 -0.19
CA VAL A 520 -33.85 -31.79 -1.00
C VAL A 520 -34.45 -32.18 -2.34
N GLN A 521 -33.71 -31.97 -3.42
CA GLN A 521 -34.12 -32.34 -4.77
C GLN A 521 -33.03 -33.18 -5.43
N GLU A 522 -33.41 -34.14 -6.26
CA GLU A 522 -32.45 -34.89 -7.08
C GLU A 522 -31.67 -33.96 -8.02
N THR A 523 -30.38 -34.25 -8.18
CA THR A 523 -29.44 -33.50 -9.03
C THR A 523 -28.63 -34.46 -9.89
N ASN A 524 -27.98 -33.93 -10.94
CA ASN A 524 -27.18 -34.70 -11.91
C ASN A 524 -25.77 -34.11 -12.04
N ASP A 525 -25.12 -33.81 -10.92
CA ASP A 525 -23.74 -33.36 -10.89
C ASP A 525 -22.78 -34.56 -11.06
N PRO A 526 -21.84 -34.51 -12.04
CA PRO A 526 -20.98 -35.64 -12.37
C PRO A 526 -19.96 -35.99 -11.28
N ARG A 527 -19.74 -35.10 -10.30
CA ARG A 527 -18.82 -35.35 -9.18
C ARG A 527 -19.36 -36.40 -8.21
N PHE A 528 -20.67 -36.64 -8.20
CA PHE A 528 -21.34 -37.51 -7.24
C PHE A 528 -21.98 -38.74 -7.92
N ILE A 529 -22.24 -39.79 -7.14
CA ILE A 529 -22.91 -41.01 -7.61
C ILE A 529 -24.36 -40.68 -8.02
N PRO A 530 -24.82 -41.05 -9.23
CA PRO A 530 -26.21 -40.90 -9.64
C PRO A 530 -27.18 -41.56 -8.65
N GLY A 531 -28.20 -40.82 -8.21
CA GLY A 531 -29.17 -41.27 -7.20
C GLY A 531 -28.67 -41.25 -5.75
N ARG A 532 -27.43 -40.82 -5.49
CA ARG A 532 -26.88 -40.61 -4.13
C ARG A 532 -26.32 -39.19 -3.95
N GLN A 533 -27.04 -38.23 -4.50
CA GLN A 533 -26.74 -36.81 -4.44
C GLN A 533 -28.04 -36.01 -4.31
N ALA A 534 -27.97 -34.86 -3.64
CA ALA A 534 -29.09 -33.98 -3.43
C ALA A 534 -28.69 -32.51 -3.53
N GLY A 535 -29.49 -31.73 -4.25
CA GLY A 535 -29.47 -30.28 -4.23
C GLY A 535 -30.21 -29.75 -2.99
N ILE A 536 -29.62 -28.75 -2.34
CA ILE A 536 -30.19 -28.08 -1.18
C ILE A 536 -31.07 -26.93 -1.70
N MET A 537 -32.39 -27.03 -1.56
CA MET A 537 -33.32 -26.03 -2.04
C MET A 537 -33.76 -25.12 -0.88
N VAL A 538 -33.49 -23.82 -1.00
CA VAL A 538 -33.95 -22.79 -0.05
C VAL A 538 -34.73 -21.75 -0.82
N ASN A 539 -35.99 -21.52 -0.42
CA ASN A 539 -36.93 -20.63 -1.10
C ASN A 539 -37.08 -20.91 -2.61
N GLY A 540 -37.06 -22.19 -3.00
CA GLY A 540 -37.23 -22.62 -4.40
C GLY A 540 -36.00 -22.46 -5.30
N LYS A 541 -34.86 -22.00 -4.78
CA LYS A 541 -33.58 -21.97 -5.51
C LYS A 541 -32.56 -22.89 -4.83
N GLN A 542 -31.71 -23.51 -5.64
CA GLN A 542 -30.62 -24.33 -5.15
C GLN A 542 -29.54 -23.46 -4.49
N ALA A 543 -29.31 -23.70 -3.20
CA ALA A 543 -28.30 -23.06 -2.36
C ALA A 543 -26.99 -23.88 -2.27
N GLY A 544 -27.01 -25.14 -2.69
CA GLY A 544 -25.86 -26.02 -2.59
C GLY A 544 -26.14 -27.43 -3.09
N ILE A 545 -25.17 -28.31 -2.92
CA ILE A 545 -25.24 -29.72 -3.30
C ILE A 545 -24.43 -30.56 -2.31
N PHE A 546 -24.85 -31.80 -2.08
CA PHE A 546 -24.08 -32.78 -1.32
C PHE A 546 -24.37 -34.20 -1.79
N GLY A 547 -23.46 -35.13 -1.52
CA GLY A 547 -23.66 -36.55 -1.87
C GLY A 547 -22.43 -37.42 -1.66
N GLU A 548 -22.57 -38.69 -2.06
CA GLU A 548 -21.45 -39.62 -2.17
C GLU A 548 -20.64 -39.34 -3.44
N ILE A 549 -19.32 -39.19 -3.31
CA ILE A 549 -18.43 -38.90 -4.43
C ILE A 549 -18.36 -40.09 -5.39
N HIS A 550 -18.37 -39.80 -6.70
CA HIS A 550 -18.33 -40.81 -7.73
C HIS A 550 -17.00 -41.59 -7.72
N PRO A 551 -16.99 -42.93 -7.84
CA PRO A 551 -15.76 -43.74 -7.78
C PRO A 551 -14.64 -43.30 -8.73
N GLN A 552 -14.99 -42.85 -9.94
CA GLN A 552 -14.02 -42.31 -10.90
C GLN A 552 -13.24 -41.11 -10.33
N ILE A 553 -13.90 -40.24 -9.54
CA ILE A 553 -13.26 -39.07 -8.94
C ILE A 553 -12.29 -39.53 -7.84
N LEU A 554 -12.71 -40.48 -7.01
CA LEU A 554 -11.83 -41.09 -6.00
C LEU A 554 -10.60 -41.73 -6.65
N GLU A 555 -10.76 -42.43 -7.77
CA GLU A 555 -9.65 -43.01 -8.53
C GLU A 555 -8.71 -41.94 -9.11
N ASN A 556 -9.27 -40.87 -9.70
CA ASN A 556 -8.49 -39.75 -10.24
C ASN A 556 -7.61 -39.09 -9.16
N TRP A 557 -8.13 -39.01 -7.93
CA TRP A 557 -7.46 -38.45 -6.76
C TRP A 557 -6.66 -39.47 -5.94
N GLN A 558 -6.68 -40.76 -6.33
CA GLN A 558 -6.02 -41.87 -5.63
C GLN A 558 -6.49 -42.03 -4.16
N VAL A 559 -7.75 -41.75 -3.89
CA VAL A 559 -8.37 -41.89 -2.57
C VAL A 559 -9.01 -43.28 -2.45
N GLY A 560 -8.51 -44.08 -1.50
CA GLY A 560 -8.88 -45.50 -1.35
C GLY A 560 -10.12 -45.78 -0.49
N VAL A 561 -10.73 -44.74 0.11
CA VAL A 561 -11.92 -44.88 0.96
C VAL A 561 -13.12 -44.13 0.36
N PRO A 562 -14.36 -44.51 0.69
CA PRO A 562 -15.53 -43.72 0.35
C PRO A 562 -15.46 -42.30 0.91
N CYS A 563 -15.92 -41.33 0.13
CA CYS A 563 -16.05 -39.94 0.55
C CYS A 563 -17.47 -39.43 0.33
N VAL A 564 -17.94 -38.63 1.27
CA VAL A 564 -19.06 -37.71 1.05
C VAL A 564 -18.55 -36.28 1.05
N ALA A 565 -19.15 -35.43 0.22
CA ALA A 565 -18.81 -34.02 0.19
C ALA A 565 -20.05 -33.17 -0.06
N GLY A 566 -19.91 -31.88 0.18
CA GLY A 566 -20.92 -30.90 -0.22
C GLY A 566 -20.34 -29.51 -0.33
N GLU A 567 -21.09 -28.66 -1.01
CA GLU A 567 -20.75 -27.26 -1.23
C GLU A 567 -22.01 -26.41 -1.16
N ILE A 568 -21.93 -25.30 -0.43
CA ILE A 568 -23.07 -24.42 -0.09
C ILE A 568 -22.68 -22.97 -0.39
N ASP A 569 -23.55 -22.25 -1.10
CA ASP A 569 -23.47 -20.81 -1.35
C ASP A 569 -23.89 -20.04 -0.08
N LEU A 570 -22.91 -19.48 0.61
CA LEU A 570 -23.15 -18.76 1.87
C LEU A 570 -23.72 -17.36 1.64
N GLU A 571 -23.48 -16.76 0.47
CA GLU A 571 -24.07 -15.46 0.14
C GLU A 571 -25.57 -15.61 -0.11
N TYR A 572 -25.97 -16.64 -0.84
CA TYR A 572 -27.38 -16.94 -1.07
C TYR A 572 -28.08 -17.34 0.23
N LEU A 573 -27.48 -18.19 1.08
CA LEU A 573 -28.06 -18.51 2.38
C LEU A 573 -28.19 -17.26 3.26
N MET A 574 -27.14 -16.46 3.41
CA MET A 574 -27.23 -15.21 4.19
C MET A 574 -28.33 -14.28 3.66
N ALA A 575 -28.47 -14.14 2.35
CA ALA A 575 -29.51 -13.31 1.74
C ALA A 575 -30.94 -13.83 1.98
N THR A 576 -31.08 -15.11 2.34
CA THR A 576 -32.36 -15.79 2.56
C THR A 576 -32.63 -16.17 4.01
N GLU A 577 -31.83 -15.68 4.97
CA GLU A 577 -32.06 -15.90 6.41
C GLU A 577 -33.50 -15.50 6.78
N PRO A 578 -34.28 -16.38 7.44
CA PRO A 578 -35.63 -16.04 7.85
C PRO A 578 -35.63 -14.81 8.74
N LYS A 579 -36.36 -13.77 8.31
CA LYS A 579 -36.52 -12.53 9.08
C LYS A 579 -37.34 -12.73 10.37
N GLU A 580 -37.77 -13.96 10.67
CA GLU A 580 -38.66 -14.29 11.79
C GLU A 580 -37.92 -14.59 13.10
N HIS A 581 -36.59 -14.75 13.09
CA HIS A 581 -35.75 -14.49 14.27
C HIS A 581 -35.18 -13.07 14.32
N THR A 582 -35.66 -12.20 13.41
CA THR A 582 -35.55 -10.74 13.47
C THR A 582 -36.87 -10.04 13.84
N GLN A 583 -37.81 -10.75 14.48
CA GLN A 583 -38.65 -10.11 15.51
C GLN A 583 -37.85 -10.09 16.83
N ASN A 584 -36.70 -9.42 16.84
CA ASN A 584 -36.59 -8.13 17.52
C ASN A 584 -35.62 -7.14 16.86
N ILE A 585 -35.46 -7.18 15.53
CA ILE A 585 -34.91 -6.05 14.76
C ILE A 585 -35.70 -5.95 13.45
N GLN A 586 -36.80 -5.21 13.50
CA GLN A 586 -37.42 -4.69 12.28
C GLN A 586 -36.39 -3.80 11.56
N PRO A 587 -36.30 -3.87 10.22
CA PRO A 587 -35.61 -2.85 9.44
C PRO A 587 -36.39 -1.55 9.65
N LYS A 588 -35.81 -0.56 10.33
CA LYS A 588 -36.33 0.80 10.25
C LYS A 588 -36.11 1.27 8.82
N GLU A 589 -37.23 1.61 8.19
CA GLU A 589 -37.35 2.28 6.90
C GLU A 589 -36.30 3.38 6.73
N GLU A 590 -35.83 3.53 5.50
CA GLU A 590 -35.09 4.71 5.03
C GLU A 590 -35.88 5.98 5.38
N HIS A 591 -35.43 6.70 6.40
CA HIS A 591 -35.82 8.09 6.57
C HIS A 591 -34.95 8.94 5.65
N LYS A 592 -35.58 9.41 4.55
CA LYS A 592 -35.34 10.77 4.03
C LYS A 592 -35.31 11.75 5.22
N PRO A 593 -34.54 12.85 5.13
CA PRO A 593 -34.49 13.83 6.20
C PRO A 593 -35.84 14.56 6.27
N GLU A 594 -36.73 14.07 7.12
CA GLU A 594 -37.90 14.81 7.57
C GLU A 594 -38.00 14.81 9.09
N SER A 595 -38.23 16.03 9.55
CA SER A 595 -38.38 16.51 10.90
C SER A 595 -39.43 15.76 11.72
N SER A 596 -39.18 15.72 13.04
CA SER A 596 -40.11 15.50 14.15
C SER A 596 -40.54 14.06 14.50
N ALA A 597 -39.66 13.35 15.21
CA ALA A 597 -40.05 12.33 16.20
C ALA A 597 -39.86 12.92 17.62
N PRO A 598 -40.66 12.54 18.62
CA PRO A 598 -40.75 13.27 19.89
C PRO A 598 -39.40 13.25 20.60
N LYS A 599 -38.90 14.44 20.95
CA LYS A 599 -37.73 14.59 21.84
C LYS A 599 -38.03 13.80 23.11
N ILE A 600 -37.37 12.66 23.31
CA ILE A 600 -37.28 12.05 24.63
C ILE A 600 -36.62 13.12 25.49
N ASP A 601 -37.34 13.67 26.47
CA ASP A 601 -36.76 14.61 27.41
C ASP A 601 -35.68 13.87 28.21
N PRO A 602 -34.38 14.23 28.05
CA PRO A 602 -33.30 13.53 28.73
C PRO A 602 -33.43 13.59 30.26
N VAL A 603 -34.06 14.65 30.78
CA VAL A 603 -34.33 14.82 32.22
C VAL A 603 -35.38 13.80 32.68
N GLU A 604 -36.48 13.67 31.94
CA GLU A 604 -37.52 12.68 32.23
C GLU A 604 -36.97 11.25 32.12
N TYR A 605 -36.14 10.99 31.12
CA TYR A 605 -35.53 9.68 30.92
C TYR A 605 -34.58 9.31 32.06
N PHE A 606 -33.69 10.22 32.46
CA PHE A 606 -32.83 10.03 33.63
C PHE A 606 -33.67 9.73 34.87
N ASN A 607 -34.69 10.56 35.14
CA ASN A 607 -35.57 10.43 36.29
C ASN A 607 -36.34 9.10 36.30
N LYS A 608 -36.70 8.53 35.16
CA LYS A 608 -37.39 7.22 35.12
C LYS A 608 -36.47 5.99 35.17
N HIS A 609 -35.22 6.09 34.71
CA HIS A 609 -34.43 4.88 34.42
C HIS A 609 -33.09 4.78 35.15
N ILE A 610 -32.42 5.89 35.43
CA ILE A 610 -31.04 5.88 35.91
C ILE A 610 -31.00 6.00 37.43
N GLU A 611 -30.33 5.08 38.11
CA GLU A 611 -30.09 5.17 39.55
C GLU A 611 -28.61 5.44 39.84
N LEU A 612 -28.32 6.66 40.31
CA LEU A 612 -27.02 7.05 40.83
C LEU A 612 -27.06 7.14 42.36
N LYS A 613 -26.03 6.64 43.04
CA LYS A 613 -25.93 6.65 44.51
C LYS A 613 -24.52 6.93 44.98
N VAL A 614 -24.42 7.48 46.19
CA VAL A 614 -23.16 7.59 46.92
C VAL A 614 -22.83 6.24 47.56
N ALA A 615 -21.62 5.74 47.34
CA ALA A 615 -21.10 4.54 47.97
C ALA A 615 -19.71 4.82 48.57
N LYS A 616 -19.38 4.17 49.69
CA LYS A 616 -18.07 4.30 50.33
C LYS A 616 -17.21 3.09 50.01
N ILE A 617 -15.99 3.34 49.53
CA ILE A 617 -15.01 2.28 49.27
C ILE A 617 -14.44 1.78 50.61
N LEU A 618 -14.65 0.49 50.91
CA LEU A 618 -14.23 -0.18 52.14
C LEU A 618 -12.86 -0.84 51.99
N SER A 619 -12.61 -1.49 50.84
CA SER A 619 -11.32 -2.07 50.47
C SER A 619 -11.15 -2.06 48.95
N VAL A 620 -9.89 -2.13 48.51
CA VAL A 620 -9.50 -2.19 47.10
C VAL A 620 -8.49 -3.32 46.96
N GLU A 621 -8.69 -4.20 45.99
CA GLU A 621 -7.79 -5.30 45.67
C GLU A 621 -7.42 -5.26 44.18
N THR A 622 -6.24 -5.74 43.82
CA THR A 622 -5.88 -5.92 42.40
C THR A 622 -6.51 -7.19 41.84
N ASN A 623 -7.06 -7.13 40.62
CA ASN A 623 -7.58 -8.34 39.97
C ASN A 623 -6.40 -9.18 39.43
N PRO A 624 -6.22 -10.44 39.87
CA PRO A 624 -5.12 -11.31 39.43
C PRO A 624 -5.21 -11.74 37.95
N GLN A 625 -6.38 -11.59 37.32
CA GLN A 625 -6.62 -11.88 35.90
C GLN A 625 -6.75 -10.60 35.04
N GLY A 626 -6.57 -9.41 35.63
CA GLY A 626 -6.72 -8.12 34.96
C GLY A 626 -5.73 -7.08 35.45
N ASP A 627 -4.63 -6.90 34.71
CA ASP A 627 -3.52 -6.03 35.10
C ASP A 627 -3.86 -4.53 35.26
N LYS A 628 -5.01 -4.10 34.71
CA LYS A 628 -5.52 -2.72 34.81
C LYS A 628 -6.74 -2.58 35.72
N LEU A 629 -7.19 -3.66 36.35
CA LEU A 629 -8.45 -3.69 37.09
C LEU A 629 -8.23 -3.70 38.60
N TYR A 630 -9.00 -2.86 39.28
CA TYR A 630 -9.26 -2.99 40.71
C TYR A 630 -10.57 -3.75 40.95
N ILE A 631 -10.66 -4.37 42.12
CA ILE A 631 -11.87 -4.93 42.72
C ILE A 631 -12.15 -4.07 43.94
N GLU A 632 -13.18 -3.23 43.87
CA GLU A 632 -13.61 -2.38 44.97
C GLU A 632 -14.77 -3.04 45.73
N HIS A 633 -14.62 -3.13 47.05
CA HIS A 633 -15.70 -3.49 47.97
C HIS A 633 -16.30 -2.21 48.53
N LEU A 634 -17.60 -2.01 48.33
CA LEU A 634 -18.28 -0.77 48.66
C LEU A 634 -19.47 -1.00 49.61
N ASP A 635 -19.66 -0.06 50.54
CA ASP A 635 -20.92 0.17 51.24
C ASP A 635 -21.76 1.15 50.43
N ASP A 636 -22.89 0.70 49.87
CA ASP A 636 -23.83 1.52 49.12
C ASP A 636 -25.10 1.85 49.94
N GLY A 637 -25.07 1.63 51.27
CA GLY A 637 -26.20 1.83 52.16
C GLY A 637 -27.28 0.75 52.11
N SER A 638 -27.12 -0.31 51.29
CA SER A 638 -28.06 -1.44 51.24
C SER A 638 -27.97 -2.40 52.43
N GLY A 639 -26.92 -2.28 53.25
CA GLY A 639 -26.60 -3.23 54.32
C GLY A 639 -25.91 -4.51 53.83
N THR A 640 -25.67 -4.64 52.52
CA THR A 640 -24.86 -5.70 51.91
C THR A 640 -23.67 -5.11 51.18
N GLU A 641 -22.52 -5.77 51.26
CA GLU A 641 -21.34 -5.36 50.51
C GLU A 641 -21.57 -5.48 49.00
N ARG A 642 -21.23 -4.41 48.27
CA ARG A 642 -21.27 -4.36 46.80
C ARG A 642 -19.86 -4.48 46.24
N ILE A 643 -19.68 -5.28 45.20
CA ILE A 643 -18.42 -5.41 44.47
C ILE A 643 -18.55 -4.71 43.11
N ILE A 644 -17.62 -3.80 42.80
CA ILE A 644 -17.45 -3.21 41.47
C ILE A 644 -16.02 -3.49 41.01
N GLN A 645 -15.83 -3.57 39.70
CA GLN A 645 -14.49 -3.55 39.11
C GLN A 645 -14.31 -2.29 38.26
N SER A 646 -13.22 -1.57 38.49
CA SER A 646 -12.87 -0.36 37.74
C SER A 646 -11.53 -0.51 37.01
N GLY A 647 -11.36 0.24 35.92
CA GLY A 647 -10.10 0.34 35.17
C GLY A 647 -9.12 1.36 35.75
N LEU A 648 -9.24 1.75 37.02
CA LEU A 648 -8.54 2.91 37.60
C LEU A 648 -7.08 2.65 37.98
N ARG A 649 -6.61 1.40 37.98
CA ARG A 649 -5.26 1.01 38.41
C ARG A 649 -4.10 1.75 37.70
N PRO A 650 -4.18 2.09 36.41
CA PRO A 650 -3.14 2.89 35.75
C PRO A 650 -3.09 4.35 36.22
N TYR A 651 -4.17 4.85 36.84
CA TYR A 651 -4.40 6.28 37.05
C TYR A 651 -4.41 6.69 38.53
N LEU A 652 -4.87 5.83 39.43
CA LEU A 652 -5.02 6.09 40.86
C LEU A 652 -4.42 4.96 41.69
N LYS A 653 -3.77 5.29 42.81
CA LYS A 653 -3.29 4.30 43.77
C LYS A 653 -4.41 3.87 44.73
N GLU A 654 -4.25 2.70 45.35
CA GLU A 654 -5.24 2.13 46.29
C GLU A 654 -5.54 3.08 47.46
N GLU A 655 -4.52 3.76 47.99
CA GLU A 655 -4.67 4.70 49.10
C GLU A 655 -5.47 5.95 48.71
N GLU A 656 -5.51 6.28 47.41
CA GLU A 656 -6.28 7.39 46.88
C GLU A 656 -7.77 7.04 46.68
N LEU A 657 -8.13 5.76 46.76
CA LEU A 657 -9.51 5.28 46.61
C LEU A 657 -10.13 4.95 47.98
N LEU A 658 -9.34 4.40 48.89
CA LEU A 658 -9.81 3.89 50.17
C LEU A 658 -10.57 4.96 50.99
N GLY A 659 -11.79 4.62 51.42
CA GLY A 659 -12.61 5.49 52.27
C GLY A 659 -13.32 6.64 51.55
N LYS A 660 -13.10 6.83 50.24
CA LYS A 660 -13.82 7.85 49.46
C LYS A 660 -15.31 7.51 49.32
N HIS A 661 -16.13 8.56 49.39
CA HIS A 661 -17.56 8.49 49.06
C HIS A 661 -17.72 8.85 47.59
N VAL A 662 -17.80 7.82 46.75
CA VAL A 662 -17.84 7.90 45.28
C VAL A 662 -19.26 7.80 44.75
N ILE A 663 -19.49 8.28 43.54
CA ILE A 663 -20.77 8.09 42.85
C ILE A 663 -20.72 6.83 42.00
N ILE A 664 -21.74 5.99 42.15
CA ILE A 664 -21.89 4.77 41.36
C ILE A 664 -23.20 4.77 40.57
N ALA A 665 -23.18 4.15 39.39
CA ALA A 665 -24.37 3.70 38.69
C ALA A 665 -24.87 2.38 39.33
N ALA A 666 -25.88 2.48 40.18
CA ALA A 666 -26.25 1.43 41.13
C ALA A 666 -27.17 0.34 40.54
N ASN A 667 -27.95 0.68 39.50
CA ASN A 667 -28.90 -0.22 38.86
C ASN A 667 -28.42 -0.80 37.52
N LEU A 668 -27.13 -0.71 37.18
CA LEU A 668 -26.59 -1.46 36.05
C LEU A 668 -26.67 -2.97 36.31
N ALA A 669 -27.07 -3.73 35.29
CA ALA A 669 -27.12 -5.19 35.36
C ALA A 669 -25.71 -5.76 35.64
N PRO A 670 -25.56 -6.72 36.58
CA PRO A 670 -24.26 -7.31 36.90
C PRO A 670 -23.54 -7.89 35.69
N ARG A 671 -22.23 -7.68 35.59
CA ARG A 671 -21.39 -8.20 34.52
C ARG A 671 -20.16 -8.91 35.08
N LYS A 672 -19.89 -10.12 34.58
CA LYS A 672 -18.67 -10.85 34.92
C LYS A 672 -17.49 -10.33 34.08
N MET A 673 -16.45 -9.85 34.74
CA MET A 673 -15.21 -9.34 34.13
C MET A 673 -14.03 -10.06 34.78
N LYS A 674 -13.19 -10.71 33.97
CA LYS A 674 -11.95 -11.39 34.42
C LYS A 674 -12.15 -12.21 35.70
N GLY A 675 -13.20 -13.05 35.69
CA GLY A 675 -13.51 -13.98 36.79
C GLY A 675 -14.39 -13.42 37.91
N VAL A 676 -14.48 -12.10 38.10
CA VAL A 676 -15.21 -11.44 39.19
C VAL A 676 -16.49 -10.77 38.66
N GLU A 677 -17.59 -10.84 39.41
CA GLU A 677 -18.86 -10.19 39.03
C GLU A 677 -18.87 -8.73 39.53
N SER A 678 -18.90 -7.77 38.60
CA SER A 678 -19.07 -6.35 38.90
C SER A 678 -20.55 -5.99 38.93
N ARG A 679 -21.01 -5.32 39.98
CA ARG A 679 -22.41 -4.96 40.23
C ARG A 679 -22.61 -3.44 40.19
N GLY A 680 -22.17 -2.79 39.12
CA GLY A 680 -22.29 -1.36 38.94
C GLY A 680 -21.08 -0.78 38.22
N MET A 681 -20.98 0.54 38.26
CA MET A 681 -19.88 1.31 37.67
C MET A 681 -19.58 2.51 38.57
N LEU A 682 -18.30 2.77 38.85
CA LEU A 682 -17.85 4.03 39.46
C LEU A 682 -17.81 5.09 38.37
N LEU A 683 -18.26 6.31 38.67
CA LEU A 683 -18.21 7.43 37.71
C LEU A 683 -16.94 8.26 37.90
N ALA A 684 -16.22 8.48 36.81
CA ALA A 684 -15.02 9.30 36.79
C ALA A 684 -14.99 10.23 35.57
N SER A 685 -14.03 11.14 35.51
CA SER A 685 -13.78 11.98 34.34
C SER A 685 -12.28 12.17 34.17
N ASP A 686 -11.83 12.30 32.93
CA ASP A 686 -10.42 12.50 32.58
C ASP A 686 -10.07 14.00 32.54
N TYR A 687 -8.79 14.29 32.79
CA TYR A 687 -8.23 15.64 32.66
C TYR A 687 -6.75 15.58 32.29
N MET A 688 -6.25 16.66 31.70
CA MET A 688 -4.83 16.81 31.34
C MET A 688 -4.10 17.64 32.40
N GLU A 689 -3.00 17.10 32.94
CA GLU A 689 -2.08 17.81 33.84
C GLU A 689 -0.65 17.59 33.34
N ASP A 690 0.06 18.66 33.00
CA ASP A 690 1.41 18.64 32.42
C ASP A 690 1.56 17.75 31.16
N GLY A 691 0.51 17.69 30.34
CA GLY A 691 0.47 16.87 29.11
C GLY A 691 0.29 15.37 29.35
N VAL A 692 -0.04 14.96 30.59
CA VAL A 692 -0.35 13.57 30.95
C VAL A 692 -1.83 13.45 31.31
N GLU A 693 -2.49 12.45 30.74
CA GLU A 693 -3.88 12.09 31.04
C GLU A 693 -3.99 11.53 32.46
N LYS A 694 -4.89 12.10 33.25
CA LYS A 694 -5.19 11.69 34.63
C LYS A 694 -6.70 11.56 34.81
N VAL A 695 -7.10 10.83 35.85
CA VAL A 695 -8.52 10.57 36.15
C VAL A 695 -8.90 11.16 37.50
N GLU A 696 -10.09 11.75 37.56
CA GLU A 696 -10.70 12.27 38.78
C GLU A 696 -12.06 11.59 39.02
N LEU A 697 -12.27 11.07 40.23
CA LEU A 697 -13.53 10.45 40.61
C LEU A 697 -14.59 11.48 40.99
N LEU A 698 -15.84 11.21 40.62
CA LEU A 698 -16.97 11.94 41.18
C LEU A 698 -17.16 11.54 42.64
N THR A 699 -17.05 12.50 43.55
CA THR A 699 -17.17 12.25 45.00
C THR A 699 -18.18 13.17 45.68
N ALA A 700 -18.76 12.67 46.76
CA ALA A 700 -19.67 13.41 47.64
C ALA A 700 -19.34 13.12 49.10
N PRO A 701 -18.20 13.61 49.64
CA PRO A 701 -17.72 13.28 50.99
C PRO A 701 -18.67 13.72 52.12
N TRP A 702 -19.61 14.61 51.85
CA TRP A 702 -20.62 15.07 52.81
C TRP A 702 -21.87 14.19 52.89
N ALA A 703 -22.04 13.23 51.97
CA ALA A 703 -23.23 12.40 51.86
C ALA A 703 -22.96 10.99 52.38
N ALA A 704 -23.89 10.43 53.14
CA ALA A 704 -23.76 9.06 53.66
C ALA A 704 -23.93 8.03 52.54
N PRO A 705 -23.32 6.83 52.66
CA PRO A 705 -23.61 5.69 51.78
C PRO A 705 -25.11 5.46 51.59
N GLY A 706 -25.54 5.24 50.34
CA GLY A 706 -26.93 5.07 49.95
C GLY A 706 -27.70 6.35 49.65
N THR A 707 -27.09 7.52 49.87
CA THR A 707 -27.69 8.79 49.43
C THR A 707 -27.88 8.76 47.91
N GLN A 708 -29.10 9.00 47.45
CA GLN A 708 -29.41 9.08 46.01
C GLN A 708 -28.86 10.37 45.42
N VAL A 709 -28.28 10.26 44.23
CA VAL A 709 -27.84 11.41 43.42
C VAL A 709 -28.95 11.71 42.42
N VAL A 710 -29.46 12.94 42.48
CA VAL A 710 -30.59 13.41 41.68
C VAL A 710 -30.18 14.59 40.82
N LEU A 711 -31.02 14.94 39.84
CA LEU A 711 -30.88 16.18 39.10
C LEU A 711 -31.30 17.36 39.97
N GLU A 712 -30.58 18.48 39.88
CA GLU A 712 -30.90 19.70 40.61
C GLU A 712 -32.36 20.14 40.38
N GLY A 713 -33.11 20.28 41.48
CA GLY A 713 -34.53 20.64 41.46
C GLY A 713 -35.50 19.46 41.38
N PHE A 714 -35.02 18.22 41.47
CA PHE A 714 -35.85 17.01 41.45
C PHE A 714 -35.71 16.20 42.73
N GLU A 715 -36.83 15.61 43.17
CA GLU A 715 -36.84 14.59 44.22
C GLU A 715 -36.54 13.20 43.62
N PRO A 716 -36.09 12.23 44.42
CA PRO A 716 -35.81 10.89 43.90
C PRO A 716 -37.06 10.18 43.39
N PHE A 717 -36.93 9.51 42.24
CA PHE A 717 -37.98 8.71 41.62
C PHE A 717 -37.73 7.23 41.82
N GLU A 718 -38.80 6.42 41.76
CA GLU A 718 -38.68 4.97 41.68
C GLU A 718 -38.04 4.55 40.35
N LYS A 719 -36.99 3.73 40.43
CA LYS A 719 -36.19 3.31 39.27
C LYS A 719 -36.36 1.82 39.02
N PRO A 720 -36.20 1.33 37.78
CA PRO A 720 -36.12 -0.09 37.51
C PRO A 720 -34.95 -0.72 38.26
N ALA A 721 -35.16 -1.94 38.79
CA ALA A 721 -34.16 -2.66 39.58
C ALA A 721 -32.85 -2.95 38.81
N LYS A 722 -32.93 -3.12 37.48
CA LYS A 722 -31.78 -3.33 36.60
C LYS A 722 -31.98 -2.65 35.24
N ILE A 723 -30.93 -2.04 34.71
CA ILE A 723 -30.83 -1.54 33.35
C ILE A 723 -29.58 -2.10 32.66
N ASP A 724 -29.63 -2.26 31.34
CA ASP A 724 -28.45 -2.51 30.51
C ASP A 724 -27.63 -1.23 30.32
N ILE A 725 -26.38 -1.37 29.86
CA ILE A 725 -25.47 -0.24 29.65
C ILE A 725 -25.97 0.69 28.54
N ASP A 726 -26.64 0.17 27.51
CA ASP A 726 -27.17 0.98 26.40
C ASP A 726 -28.25 1.95 26.89
N LYS A 727 -29.05 1.56 27.89
CA LYS A 727 -30.02 2.45 28.54
C LYS A 727 -29.34 3.50 29.41
N PHE A 728 -28.21 3.19 30.05
CA PHE A 728 -27.44 4.16 30.81
C PHE A 728 -26.84 5.23 29.90
N CYS A 729 -26.24 4.83 28.78
CA CYS A 729 -25.63 5.72 27.78
C CYS A 729 -26.63 6.59 26.98
N LYS A 730 -27.94 6.47 27.22
CA LYS A 730 -28.95 7.37 26.62
C LYS A 730 -29.02 8.74 27.28
N VAL A 731 -28.39 8.91 28.44
CA VAL A 731 -28.24 10.19 29.10
C VAL A 731 -26.81 10.68 28.89
N GLU A 732 -26.67 11.95 28.53
CA GLU A 732 -25.36 12.60 28.46
C GLU A 732 -24.91 12.99 29.87
N TYR A 733 -23.66 12.63 30.22
CA TYR A 733 -23.02 12.96 31.48
C TYR A 733 -21.75 13.77 31.23
N LYS A 734 -21.67 14.98 31.76
CA LYS A 734 -20.59 15.93 31.50
C LYS A 734 -20.16 16.67 32.74
N ILE A 735 -18.90 17.04 32.79
CA ILE A 735 -18.42 18.11 33.66
C ILE A 735 -18.54 19.42 32.88
N VAL A 736 -19.23 20.40 33.44
CA VAL A 736 -19.37 21.76 32.86
C VAL A 736 -19.01 22.77 33.93
N ASN A 737 -17.96 23.56 33.70
CA ASN A 737 -17.42 24.50 34.68
C ASN A 737 -17.19 23.85 36.06
N LYS A 738 -16.56 22.66 36.07
CA LYS A 738 -16.34 21.80 37.24
C LYS A 738 -17.57 21.15 37.86
N MET A 739 -18.80 21.43 37.40
CA MET A 739 -20.00 20.81 37.94
C MET A 739 -20.34 19.55 37.15
N ALA A 740 -20.57 18.43 37.86
CA ALA A 740 -21.05 17.21 37.22
C ALA A 740 -22.53 17.37 36.84
N GLN A 741 -22.86 17.08 35.58
CA GLN A 741 -24.18 17.21 35.00
C GLN A 741 -24.61 15.91 34.36
N ALA A 742 -25.92 15.62 34.44
CA ALA A 742 -26.58 14.62 33.63
C ALA A 742 -27.79 15.26 32.95
N ALA A 743 -28.03 14.98 31.68
CA ALA A 743 -29.15 15.58 30.92
C ALA A 743 -29.17 17.13 30.97
N GLY A 744 -27.99 17.77 31.05
CA GLY A 744 -27.84 19.23 31.13
C GLY A 744 -28.25 19.86 32.47
N LYS A 745 -28.43 19.06 33.53
CA LYS A 745 -28.74 19.49 34.90
C LYS A 745 -27.66 19.03 35.86
N ASN A 746 -27.33 19.86 36.85
CA ASN A 746 -26.34 19.51 37.86
C ASN A 746 -26.77 18.29 38.67
N LEU A 747 -25.83 17.39 38.93
CA LEU A 747 -26.00 16.27 39.84
C LEU A 747 -25.84 16.74 41.28
N VAL A 748 -26.78 16.35 42.13
CA VAL A 748 -26.88 16.82 43.53
C VAL A 748 -27.00 15.61 44.45
N ALA A 749 -26.20 15.60 45.52
CA ALA A 749 -26.28 14.61 46.59
C ALA A 749 -26.57 15.32 47.92
N ALA A 750 -27.63 14.94 48.62
CA ALA A 750 -28.08 15.58 49.85
C ALA A 750 -28.20 17.13 49.74
N GLY A 751 -28.72 17.61 48.60
CA GLY A 751 -28.93 19.04 48.35
C GLY A 751 -27.68 19.84 47.97
N LYS A 752 -26.49 19.24 47.88
CA LYS A 752 -25.26 19.90 47.42
C LYS A 752 -24.81 19.39 46.05
N PRO A 753 -24.39 20.27 45.13
CA PRO A 753 -23.93 19.88 43.81
C PRO A 753 -22.62 19.09 43.88
N ILE A 754 -22.43 18.18 42.95
CA ILE A 754 -21.18 17.42 42.78
C ILE A 754 -20.22 18.27 41.94
N VAL A 755 -19.08 18.61 42.55
CA VAL A 755 -18.09 19.52 41.97
C VAL A 755 -16.74 18.80 41.91
N MET A 756 -16.12 18.86 40.74
CA MET A 756 -14.77 18.36 40.48
C MET A 756 -13.74 19.39 40.92
N GLU A 757 -12.61 18.96 41.47
CA GLU A 757 -11.51 19.84 41.85
C GLU A 757 -10.65 20.23 40.65
N LYS A 758 -10.35 19.25 39.78
CA LYS A 758 -9.39 19.41 38.69
C LYS A 758 -10.05 19.48 37.31
N THR A 759 -11.06 18.65 37.08
CA THR A 759 -11.75 18.52 35.79
C THR A 759 -12.68 19.71 35.55
N VAL A 760 -12.57 20.40 34.41
CA VAL A 760 -13.35 21.62 34.14
C VAL A 760 -14.45 21.39 33.10
N ASN A 761 -14.11 20.85 31.93
CA ASN A 761 -15.04 20.55 30.84
C ASN A 761 -14.61 19.23 30.18
N ALA A 762 -15.32 18.13 30.49
CA ALA A 762 -15.00 16.78 30.02
C ALA A 762 -16.26 15.89 30.10
N ASP A 763 -16.20 14.70 29.49
CA ASP A 763 -17.27 13.71 29.62
C ASP A 763 -17.08 12.89 30.91
N ILE A 764 -18.18 12.38 31.48
CA ILE A 764 -18.12 11.44 32.61
C ILE A 764 -18.21 10.01 32.04
N GLU A 765 -17.25 9.17 32.40
CA GLU A 765 -17.13 7.77 31.97
C GLU A 765 -17.41 6.77 33.10
#